data_AF-Q0CZV1-F1
#
_entry.id   AF-Q0CZV1-F1
#
_cell.length_a   1.000
_cell.length_b   1.000
_cell.length_c   1.000
_cell.angle_alpha   90.00
_cell.angle_beta   90.00
_cell.angle_gamma   90.00
#
_symmetry.space_group_name_H-M   'P 1'
#
loop_
_entity.id
_entity.type
_entity.pdbx_description
1 polymer ?
#
loop_
_entity_poly.entity_id
_entity_poly.type
_entity_poly.pdbx_seq_one_letter_code
_entity_poly.pdbx_strand_id
1 'polypeptide(L)'
;MQSINKVTTRDYPYRFFGDLWLESPEDHLSKDELSRLMVLKPLIGDLENRTQGSLHDIHDTFSHFAIRETEAWERLGAERSPRLLVQPSGNVDAVVACHLHNPTFYVKDPYRQETEAKSNPTIQQINQAGFSSQNCFIFDHICRCDRTEDVLLFYTDEMLEIHEDFMLSLRRQMGAKVEICWGRHVRERMKKLVNLVPFKLWGRFQDVELYLELEDQRLIRFVIFVAHPQFFFYHGFFTEKGVRFRATTARKQDLYLNVASKLGGIAITQGFYETIHRPALYGQFTREHREIVNRLEADADTQLKKAFPQKYYQLESAMEIHGKETCDGALTQKSLSQLIRGDTIQEELRRSHRICNMTRTFLEVAGQVLVGSTDIRNTTQLQLLSEHPSDWDNISEWHEIPDSLVKWIQQQAGLQIDQKPISSKGELLTAFHLLSPANYGQRNESLMRAIVKVGIWYIARAQKKRHESVTDLIIPGASPYDIVRRKCSKCGERVLDDAFASYAKEDPKKYVIWYRLHGCGRPSCSSAIEGTYFANLIPLDPNQGYKVATRRSLQCARSANWDEYLLRLSEDERRATQKEVQTRCGNCGTEKYLDRKPRWTAETPSRYVIPVRGCRVCKKRFCSFVPADTKIATISKASLSKKWRDLKQAGIDPIDYPRRPEILWSHKSHLTKRKELERERDLILASEESKLLSQEPKKRNFNSKRRLKP
;
A
#
# COMPACT_ATOMS: atom_id res chain seq x y z
N MET A 1 -11.26 7.16 59.79
CA MET A 1 -10.55 7.81 58.66
C MET A 1 -11.40 7.63 57.43
N GLN A 2 -11.89 8.74 56.90
CA GLN A 2 -13.02 8.82 55.97
C GLN A 2 -12.67 8.21 54.61
N SER A 3 -13.55 7.33 54.15
CA SER A 3 -13.76 6.98 52.76
C SER A 3 -14.06 8.27 51.98
N ILE A 4 -13.08 8.74 51.20
CA ILE A 4 -13.33 9.75 50.18
C ILE A 4 -14.06 9.04 49.05
N ASN A 5 -15.39 9.11 49.11
CA ASN A 5 -16.25 8.91 47.95
C ASN A 5 -15.69 9.81 46.84
N LYS A 6 -15.12 9.20 45.79
CA LYS A 6 -15.00 9.85 44.49
C LYS A 6 -16.42 10.13 44.03
N VAL A 7 -16.90 11.32 44.37
CA VAL A 7 -17.99 11.96 43.68
C VAL A 7 -17.59 11.92 42.21
N THR A 8 -18.30 11.12 41.42
CA THR A 8 -18.30 11.21 39.96
C THR A 8 -18.50 12.67 39.63
N THR A 9 -17.45 13.32 39.14
CA THR A 9 -17.49 14.66 38.57
C THR A 9 -18.68 14.67 37.63
N ARG A 10 -19.68 15.49 37.94
CA ARG A 10 -20.77 15.76 37.00
C ARG A 10 -20.11 16.20 35.70
N ASP A 11 -20.36 15.47 34.61
CA ASP A 11 -20.03 15.88 33.25
C ASP A 11 -20.76 17.20 32.97
N TYR A 12 -20.16 18.32 33.35
CA TYR A 12 -20.72 19.61 33.01
C TYR A 12 -20.49 19.82 31.52
N PRO A 13 -21.56 19.99 30.71
CA PRO A 13 -21.40 20.18 29.28
C PRO A 13 -20.65 21.50 29.02
N TYR A 14 -19.64 21.45 28.16
CA TYR A 14 -18.85 22.60 27.74
C TYR A 14 -19.55 23.32 26.57
N ARG A 15 -19.97 24.57 26.79
CA ARG A 15 -20.50 25.43 25.72
C ARG A 15 -19.34 25.91 24.84
N PHE A 16 -19.27 25.44 23.60
CA PHE A 16 -18.21 25.83 22.68
C PHE A 16 -18.54 27.15 21.97
N PHE A 17 -19.65 27.20 21.22
CA PHE A 17 -20.11 28.38 20.49
C PHE A 17 -21.57 28.18 20.05
N GLY A 18 -22.39 29.22 20.10
CA GLY A 18 -23.81 29.11 19.75
C GLY A 18 -24.51 28.05 20.60
N ASP A 19 -25.18 27.11 19.92
CA ASP A 19 -25.85 25.95 20.51
C ASP A 19 -25.01 24.66 20.49
N LEU A 20 -23.71 24.76 20.17
CA LEU A 20 -22.80 23.61 20.20
C LEU A 20 -22.29 23.36 21.63
N TRP A 21 -22.86 22.32 22.25
CA TRP A 21 -22.41 21.76 23.52
C TRP A 21 -21.62 20.48 23.31
N LEU A 22 -20.43 20.44 23.93
CA LEU A 22 -19.46 19.36 23.91
C LEU A 22 -19.28 18.79 25.33
N GLU A 23 -18.68 17.62 25.42
CA GLU A 23 -18.26 17.00 26.68
C GLU A 23 -17.11 17.79 27.33
N SER A 24 -16.81 17.55 28.61
CA SER A 24 -15.75 18.29 29.31
C SER A 24 -14.41 18.11 28.59
N PRO A 25 -13.73 19.21 28.20
CA PRO A 25 -12.48 19.11 27.45
C PRO A 25 -11.37 18.44 28.27
N GLU A 26 -11.37 18.59 29.60
CA GLU A 26 -10.36 18.01 30.50
C GLU A 26 -10.31 16.48 30.44
N ASP A 27 -11.44 15.84 30.12
CA ASP A 27 -11.56 14.38 30.05
C ASP A 27 -11.25 13.82 28.66
N HIS A 28 -11.23 14.67 27.62
CA HIS A 28 -11.16 14.24 26.22
C HIS A 28 -9.94 14.79 25.46
N LEU A 29 -9.34 15.88 25.92
CA LEU A 29 -8.24 16.55 25.25
C LEU A 29 -6.91 16.33 25.98
N SER A 30 -5.83 16.22 25.21
CA SER A 30 -4.47 16.24 25.77
C SER A 30 -4.12 17.61 26.36
N LYS A 31 -3.05 17.68 27.17
CA LYS A 31 -2.58 18.95 27.76
C LYS A 31 -2.27 20.03 26.71
N ASP A 32 -1.72 19.63 25.57
CA ASP A 32 -1.38 20.54 24.49
C ASP A 32 -2.65 21.06 23.79
N GLU A 33 -3.64 20.19 23.57
CA GLU A 33 -4.93 20.55 22.99
C GLU A 33 -5.74 21.46 23.92
N LEU A 34 -5.73 21.18 25.24
CA LEU A 34 -6.31 22.07 26.25
C LEU A 34 -5.66 23.45 26.24
N SER A 35 -4.34 23.52 26.18
CA SER A 35 -3.61 24.79 26.11
C SER A 35 -4.00 25.59 24.86
N ARG A 36 -4.12 24.91 23.70
CA ARG A 36 -4.61 25.53 22.46
C ARG A 36 -6.05 26.02 22.59
N LEU A 37 -6.94 25.23 23.19
CA LEU A 37 -8.33 25.64 23.43
C LEU A 37 -8.40 26.88 24.33
N MET A 38 -7.58 26.97 25.38
CA MET A 38 -7.55 28.14 26.27
C MET A 38 -7.12 29.42 25.56
N VAL A 39 -6.19 29.33 24.60
CA VAL A 39 -5.79 30.46 23.75
C VAL A 39 -6.91 30.87 22.78
N LEU A 40 -7.66 29.90 22.25
CA LEU A 40 -8.75 30.16 21.29
C LEU A 40 -10.04 30.65 21.95
N LYS A 41 -10.28 30.28 23.21
CA LYS A 41 -11.50 30.63 23.95
C LYS A 41 -11.85 32.13 23.92
N PRO A 42 -10.94 33.09 24.19
CA PRO A 42 -11.26 34.50 24.06
C PRO A 42 -11.62 34.89 22.63
N LEU A 43 -10.91 34.38 21.62
CA LEU A 43 -11.19 34.68 20.20
C LEU A 43 -12.57 34.17 19.76
N ILE A 44 -12.98 33.00 20.27
CA ILE A 44 -14.32 32.43 20.05
C ILE A 44 -15.39 33.32 20.70
N GLY A 45 -15.15 33.80 21.93
CA GLY A 45 -16.04 34.74 22.61
C GLY A 45 -16.19 36.06 21.87
N ASP A 46 -15.09 36.61 21.34
CA ASP A 46 -15.12 37.85 20.55
C ASP A 46 -15.92 37.68 19.25
N LEU A 47 -15.77 36.54 18.56
CA LEU A 47 -16.58 36.21 17.38
C LEU A 47 -18.08 36.13 17.73
N GLU A 48 -18.43 35.54 18.88
CA GLU A 48 -19.82 35.40 19.31
C GLU A 48 -20.47 36.76 19.55
N ASN A 49 -19.75 37.70 20.18
CA ASN A 49 -20.24 39.04 20.51
C ASN A 49 -20.21 40.03 19.33
N ARG A 50 -19.57 39.67 18.21
CA ARG A 50 -19.49 40.56 17.04
C ARG A 50 -20.87 40.78 16.42
N THR A 51 -21.31 42.04 16.39
CA THR A 51 -22.44 42.53 15.59
C THR A 51 -21.88 43.08 14.28
N GLN A 52 -21.96 42.29 13.21
CA GLN A 52 -21.69 42.78 11.86
C GLN A 52 -23.04 43.17 11.26
N GLY A 53 -23.25 44.47 11.06
CA GLY A 53 -24.33 44.99 10.26
C GLY A 53 -23.69 45.71 9.09
N SER A 54 -23.88 45.18 7.88
CA SER A 54 -23.35 45.80 6.68
C SER A 54 -24.47 46.57 5.99
N LEU A 55 -24.33 47.90 5.90
CA LEU A 55 -25.16 48.77 5.05
C LEU A 55 -24.76 48.68 3.56
N HIS A 56 -23.94 47.70 3.18
CA HIS A 56 -23.32 47.65 1.87
C HIS A 56 -24.24 47.00 0.83
N ASP A 57 -24.38 47.64 -0.32
CA ASP A 57 -25.22 47.17 -1.40
C ASP A 57 -24.50 46.08 -2.21
N ILE A 58 -24.90 44.82 -1.96
CA ILE A 58 -24.42 43.67 -2.74
C ILE A 58 -24.78 43.81 -4.21
N HIS A 59 -25.90 44.45 -4.54
CA HIS A 59 -26.37 44.58 -5.91
C HIS A 59 -25.45 45.48 -6.74
N ASP A 60 -25.01 46.60 -6.17
CA ASP A 60 -24.02 47.48 -6.80
C ASP A 60 -22.68 46.75 -6.97
N THR A 61 -22.23 46.04 -5.93
CA THR A 61 -20.97 45.27 -5.98
C THR A 61 -21.03 44.17 -7.05
N PHE A 62 -22.16 43.49 -7.18
CA PHE A 62 -22.39 42.47 -8.20
C PHE A 62 -22.45 43.08 -9.61
N SER A 63 -23.06 44.26 -9.76
CA SER A 63 -23.11 44.98 -11.02
C SER A 63 -21.71 45.36 -11.52
N HIS A 64 -20.84 45.84 -10.63
CA HIS A 64 -19.43 46.09 -10.95
C HIS A 64 -18.67 44.81 -11.33
N PHE A 65 -18.89 43.72 -10.60
CA PHE A 65 -18.33 42.41 -10.94
C PHE A 65 -18.78 41.96 -12.34
N ALA A 66 -20.07 42.09 -12.66
CA ALA A 66 -20.63 41.66 -13.93
C ALA A 66 -20.03 42.42 -15.13
N ILE A 67 -19.78 43.72 -14.97
CA ILE A 67 -19.09 44.54 -15.97
C ILE A 67 -17.66 44.02 -16.18
N ARG A 68 -16.87 43.91 -15.11
CA ARG A 68 -15.46 43.45 -15.18
C ARG A 68 -15.34 42.08 -15.84
N GLU A 69 -16.24 41.16 -15.49
CA GLU A 69 -16.24 39.79 -15.99
C GLU A 69 -16.62 39.74 -17.48
N THR A 70 -17.62 40.53 -17.89
CA THR A 70 -18.05 40.61 -19.30
C THR A 70 -16.93 41.21 -20.16
N GLU A 71 -16.32 42.30 -19.71
CA GLU A 71 -15.17 42.94 -20.39
C GLU A 71 -13.99 41.97 -20.52
N ALA A 72 -13.76 41.09 -19.54
CA ALA A 72 -12.67 40.11 -19.60
C ALA A 72 -12.90 39.06 -20.68
N TRP A 73 -14.14 38.59 -20.86
CA TRP A 73 -14.49 37.70 -21.97
C TRP A 73 -14.39 38.40 -23.33
N GLU A 74 -14.82 39.66 -23.42
CA GLU A 74 -14.72 40.46 -24.65
C GLU A 74 -13.26 40.62 -25.09
N ARG A 75 -12.32 40.83 -24.14
CA ARG A 75 -10.87 40.86 -24.44
C ARG A 75 -10.35 39.55 -25.03
N LEU A 76 -10.96 38.42 -24.66
CA LEU A 76 -10.67 37.10 -25.22
C LEU A 76 -11.40 36.85 -26.56
N GLY A 77 -12.16 37.82 -27.07
CA GLY A 77 -12.90 37.67 -28.33
C GLY A 77 -14.16 36.80 -28.20
N ALA A 78 -14.64 36.58 -26.98
CA ALA A 78 -15.86 35.83 -26.71
C ALA A 78 -16.92 36.73 -26.07
N GLU A 79 -18.10 36.81 -26.69
CA GLU A 79 -19.23 37.50 -26.10
C GLU A 79 -20.02 36.55 -25.21
N ARG A 80 -20.05 36.81 -23.90
CA ARG A 80 -20.79 35.98 -22.93
C ARG A 80 -21.86 36.81 -22.24
N SER A 81 -23.10 36.33 -22.29
CA SER A 81 -24.23 37.09 -21.77
C SER A 81 -24.13 37.31 -20.25
N PRO A 82 -24.32 38.55 -19.74
CA PRO A 82 -24.40 38.83 -18.31
C PRO A 82 -25.66 38.25 -17.67
N ARG A 83 -26.67 37.85 -18.46
CA ARG A 83 -27.88 37.16 -17.97
C ARG A 83 -27.62 35.78 -17.38
N LEU A 84 -26.44 35.21 -17.66
CA LEU A 84 -25.98 33.94 -17.11
C LEU A 84 -25.10 34.14 -15.87
N LEU A 85 -24.91 35.39 -15.42
CA LEU A 85 -24.31 35.67 -14.12
C LEU A 85 -25.39 35.60 -13.04
N VAL A 86 -25.02 35.01 -11.91
CA VAL A 86 -25.90 34.66 -10.81
C VAL A 86 -25.44 35.36 -9.54
N GLN A 87 -26.32 36.12 -8.92
CA GLN A 87 -26.03 36.84 -7.70
C GLN A 87 -26.29 35.96 -6.45
N PRO A 88 -25.65 36.27 -5.31
CA PRO A 88 -25.93 35.60 -4.04
C PRO A 88 -27.43 35.66 -3.64
N SER A 89 -27.86 34.76 -2.78
CA SER A 89 -29.24 34.68 -2.28
C SER A 89 -29.30 34.67 -0.76
N GLY A 90 -30.38 35.18 -0.20
CA GLY A 90 -30.58 35.26 1.25
C GLY A 90 -30.02 36.53 1.88
N ASN A 91 -30.17 36.63 3.21
CA ASN A 91 -29.74 37.82 3.96
C ASN A 91 -28.22 37.80 4.15
N VAL A 92 -27.54 38.89 3.78
CA VAL A 92 -26.09 39.09 4.01
C VAL A 92 -25.71 38.99 5.49
N ASP A 93 -26.62 39.36 6.39
CA ASP A 93 -26.43 39.32 7.84
C ASP A 93 -26.76 37.93 8.44
N ALA A 94 -27.07 36.92 7.61
CA ALA A 94 -27.32 35.57 8.10
C ALA A 94 -26.08 35.01 8.82
N VAL A 95 -26.30 34.32 9.94
CA VAL A 95 -25.22 33.75 10.78
C VAL A 95 -24.50 32.59 10.09
N VAL A 96 -25.20 31.89 9.18
CA VAL A 96 -24.68 30.77 8.40
C VAL A 96 -24.62 31.14 6.93
N ALA A 97 -23.54 30.77 6.26
CA ALA A 97 -23.43 30.85 4.81
C ALA A 97 -23.19 29.49 4.15
N CYS A 98 -23.72 29.29 2.95
CA CYS A 98 -23.47 28.16 2.07
C CYS A 98 -22.68 28.65 0.85
N HIS A 99 -21.48 28.12 0.69
CA HIS A 99 -20.54 28.46 -0.38
C HIS A 99 -20.39 27.28 -1.34
N LEU A 100 -20.86 27.46 -2.57
CA LEU A 100 -20.81 26.48 -3.65
C LEU A 100 -19.75 26.83 -4.71
N HIS A 101 -19.53 25.96 -5.69
CA HIS A 101 -18.49 26.18 -6.69
C HIS A 101 -18.96 27.12 -7.81
N ASN A 102 -19.94 26.69 -8.59
CA ASN A 102 -20.52 27.47 -9.67
C ASN A 102 -21.94 26.98 -9.97
N PRO A 103 -22.84 27.86 -10.44
CA PRO A 103 -24.13 27.44 -10.94
C PRO A 103 -23.97 26.79 -12.31
N THR A 104 -24.90 25.90 -12.65
CA THR A 104 -24.92 25.17 -13.93
C THR A 104 -26.19 25.48 -14.70
N PHE A 105 -26.19 25.21 -16.00
CA PHE A 105 -27.40 25.30 -16.82
C PHE A 105 -28.53 24.35 -16.39
N TYR A 106 -28.24 23.37 -15.51
CA TYR A 106 -29.20 22.37 -15.06
C TYR A 106 -30.20 22.92 -14.02
N VAL A 107 -31.05 23.82 -14.49
CA VAL A 107 -32.13 24.49 -13.76
C VAL A 107 -33.29 24.74 -14.74
N LYS A 108 -34.54 24.81 -14.26
CA LYS A 108 -35.71 25.05 -15.15
C LYS A 108 -35.62 26.39 -15.87
N ASP A 109 -35.15 27.42 -15.19
CA ASP A 109 -34.89 28.74 -15.76
C ASP A 109 -33.41 29.10 -15.57
N PRO A 110 -32.56 28.92 -16.60
CA PRO A 110 -31.13 29.21 -16.53
C PRO A 110 -30.80 30.71 -16.57
N TYR A 111 -31.78 31.57 -16.86
CA TYR A 111 -31.62 33.02 -16.85
C TYR A 111 -32.00 33.64 -15.50
N ARG A 112 -32.42 32.81 -14.53
CA ARG A 112 -32.63 33.27 -13.17
C ARG A 112 -31.28 33.65 -12.57
N GLN A 113 -31.10 34.95 -12.30
CA GLN A 113 -29.84 35.51 -11.79
C GLN A 113 -29.71 35.40 -10.27
N GLU A 114 -30.25 34.34 -9.65
CA GLU A 114 -30.17 34.11 -8.20
C GLU A 114 -29.64 32.71 -7.92
N THR A 115 -28.72 32.61 -6.96
CA THR A 115 -28.08 31.35 -6.57
C THR A 115 -29.10 30.32 -6.10
N GLU A 116 -30.14 30.74 -5.36
CA GLU A 116 -31.16 29.83 -4.85
C GLU A 116 -32.26 29.49 -5.89
N ALA A 117 -31.87 28.82 -6.97
CA ALA A 117 -32.83 28.26 -7.92
C ALA A 117 -33.29 26.86 -7.47
N LYS A 118 -34.44 26.77 -6.79
CA LYS A 118 -35.00 25.50 -6.23
C LYS A 118 -35.26 24.37 -7.24
N SER A 119 -35.24 24.67 -8.54
CA SER A 119 -35.35 23.65 -9.58
C SER A 119 -34.01 23.02 -9.96
N ASN A 120 -32.89 23.62 -9.52
CA ASN A 120 -31.57 23.01 -9.59
C ASN A 120 -31.49 21.87 -8.54
N PRO A 121 -31.11 20.65 -8.95
CA PRO A 121 -31.05 19.49 -8.06
C PRO A 121 -30.16 19.68 -6.81
N THR A 122 -29.01 20.35 -6.96
CA THR A 122 -28.05 20.60 -5.87
C THR A 122 -28.63 21.57 -4.86
N ILE A 123 -29.17 22.69 -5.33
CA ILE A 123 -29.82 23.71 -4.47
C ILE A 123 -31.05 23.15 -3.77
N GLN A 124 -31.82 22.30 -4.46
CA GLN A 124 -32.98 21.62 -3.88
C GLN A 124 -32.59 20.73 -2.71
N GLN A 125 -31.49 19.96 -2.82
CA GLN A 125 -30.98 19.17 -1.71
C GLN A 125 -30.56 20.03 -0.52
N ILE A 126 -29.83 21.12 -0.76
CA ILE A 126 -29.38 22.04 0.31
C ILE A 126 -30.59 22.62 1.04
N ASN A 127 -31.61 23.05 0.30
CA ASN A 127 -32.89 23.50 0.83
C ASN A 127 -33.58 22.42 1.69
N GLN A 128 -33.68 21.19 1.20
CA GLN A 128 -34.33 20.09 1.93
C GLN A 128 -33.53 19.62 3.16
N ALA A 129 -32.21 19.76 3.13
CA ALA A 129 -31.36 19.59 4.30
C ALA A 129 -31.58 20.68 5.36
N GLY A 130 -32.28 21.77 5.03
CA GLY A 130 -32.66 22.84 5.95
C GLY A 130 -31.83 24.12 5.82
N PHE A 131 -31.04 24.25 4.75
CA PHE A 131 -30.25 25.46 4.47
C PHE A 131 -30.88 26.18 3.28
N SER A 132 -31.47 27.35 3.51
CA SER A 132 -32.17 28.12 2.47
C SER A 132 -31.88 29.60 2.61
N SER A 133 -32.27 30.41 1.62
CA SER A 133 -32.14 31.88 1.69
C SER A 133 -32.87 32.51 2.88
N GLN A 134 -33.79 31.79 3.52
CA GLN A 134 -34.53 32.25 4.70
C GLN A 134 -33.69 32.25 5.98
N ASN A 135 -32.69 31.38 6.08
CA ASN A 135 -31.87 31.20 7.28
C ASN A 135 -30.36 31.20 7.00
N CYS A 136 -29.95 31.24 5.73
CA CYS A 136 -28.56 31.23 5.29
C CYS A 136 -28.31 32.26 4.19
N PHE A 137 -27.08 32.73 4.08
CA PHE A 137 -26.56 33.42 2.90
C PHE A 137 -25.98 32.39 1.93
N ILE A 138 -26.40 32.35 0.68
CA ILE A 138 -25.99 31.34 -0.31
C ILE A 138 -25.28 32.04 -1.47
N PHE A 139 -24.05 31.62 -1.77
CA PHE A 139 -23.26 32.19 -2.85
C PHE A 139 -22.35 31.14 -3.50
N ASP A 140 -21.91 31.44 -4.73
CA ASP A 140 -20.98 30.63 -5.49
C ASP A 140 -19.58 31.25 -5.51
N HIS A 141 -18.57 30.39 -5.64
CA HIS A 141 -17.18 30.80 -5.87
C HIS A 141 -17.02 31.47 -7.23
N ILE A 142 -17.66 30.90 -8.26
CA ILE A 142 -17.74 31.39 -9.62
C ILE A 142 -19.20 31.70 -9.93
N CYS A 143 -19.52 32.97 -10.07
CA CYS A 143 -20.89 33.47 -10.22
C CYS A 143 -21.46 33.37 -11.65
N ARG A 144 -20.94 32.48 -12.50
CA ARG A 144 -21.42 32.27 -13.88
C ARG A 144 -22.02 30.88 -14.05
N CYS A 145 -23.21 30.81 -14.64
CA CYS A 145 -23.80 29.57 -15.14
C CYS A 145 -22.90 28.99 -16.22
N ASP A 146 -22.26 27.88 -15.90
CA ASP A 146 -21.40 27.14 -16.81
C ASP A 146 -21.32 25.68 -16.36
N ARG A 147 -20.77 24.84 -17.23
CA ARG A 147 -20.38 23.50 -16.81
C ARG A 147 -19.16 23.59 -15.92
N THR A 148 -19.20 22.89 -14.78
CA THR A 148 -18.07 22.86 -13.85
C THR A 148 -16.80 22.37 -14.51
N GLU A 149 -16.88 21.39 -15.42
CA GLU A 149 -15.70 20.91 -16.15
C GLU A 149 -15.05 22.00 -17.01
N ASP A 150 -15.87 22.82 -17.68
CA ASP A 150 -15.39 23.88 -18.55
C ASP A 150 -14.75 25.01 -17.74
N VAL A 151 -15.31 25.33 -16.57
CA VAL A 151 -14.70 26.27 -15.62
C VAL A 151 -13.30 25.80 -15.22
N LEU A 152 -13.17 24.54 -14.81
CA LEU A 152 -11.89 23.97 -14.37
C LEU A 152 -10.87 23.87 -15.50
N LEU A 153 -11.32 23.63 -16.73
CA LEU A 153 -10.45 23.46 -17.88
C LEU A 153 -10.04 24.78 -18.52
N PHE A 154 -10.93 25.76 -18.63
CA PHE A 154 -10.70 26.92 -19.47
C PHE A 154 -10.45 28.23 -18.71
N TYR A 155 -10.99 28.38 -17.50
CA TYR A 155 -10.84 29.66 -16.80
C TYR A 155 -9.37 29.87 -16.42
N THR A 156 -8.81 30.97 -16.90
CA THR A 156 -7.45 31.42 -16.61
C THR A 156 -7.39 32.06 -15.22
N ASP A 157 -6.19 32.22 -14.68
CA ASP A 157 -6.00 32.90 -13.38
C ASP A 157 -6.61 34.32 -13.40
N GLU A 158 -6.51 35.06 -14.50
CA GLU A 158 -7.18 36.38 -14.67
C GLU A 158 -8.70 36.28 -14.52
N MET A 159 -9.34 35.31 -15.19
CA MET A 159 -10.79 35.13 -15.10
C MET A 159 -11.21 34.74 -13.68
N LEU A 160 -10.43 33.85 -13.05
CA LEU A 160 -10.68 33.39 -11.70
C LEU A 160 -10.52 34.51 -10.69
N GLU A 161 -9.51 35.37 -10.84
CA GLU A 161 -9.25 36.51 -9.96
C GLU A 161 -10.44 37.47 -9.93
N ILE A 162 -11.11 37.72 -11.06
CA ILE A 162 -12.32 38.57 -11.09
C ILE A 162 -13.44 37.99 -10.22
N HIS A 163 -13.66 36.68 -10.25
CA HIS A 163 -14.66 36.02 -9.42
C HIS A 163 -14.21 35.94 -7.95
N GLU A 164 -12.94 35.62 -7.70
CA GLU A 164 -12.37 35.49 -6.36
C GLU A 164 -12.35 36.85 -5.64
N ASP A 165 -12.06 37.95 -6.34
CA ASP A 165 -12.17 39.33 -5.83
C ASP A 165 -13.58 39.62 -5.32
N PHE A 166 -14.58 39.33 -6.15
CA PHE A 166 -15.97 39.54 -5.79
C PHE A 166 -16.38 38.68 -4.61
N MET A 167 -16.05 37.38 -4.65
CA MET A 167 -16.34 36.43 -3.59
C MET A 167 -15.65 36.81 -2.28
N LEU A 168 -14.37 37.22 -2.29
CA LEU A 168 -13.67 37.73 -1.11
C LEU A 168 -14.28 39.02 -0.57
N SER A 169 -14.76 39.91 -1.45
CA SER A 169 -15.50 41.10 -1.05
C SER A 169 -16.79 40.72 -0.31
N LEU A 170 -17.59 39.80 -0.86
CA LEU A 170 -18.80 39.28 -0.20
C LEU A 170 -18.48 38.69 1.17
N ARG A 171 -17.42 37.87 1.28
CA ARG A 171 -17.00 37.27 2.56
C ARG A 171 -16.64 38.28 3.63
N ARG A 172 -15.98 39.39 3.25
CA ARG A 172 -15.61 40.45 4.19
C ARG A 172 -16.85 41.17 4.74
N GLN A 173 -17.91 41.20 3.94
CA GLN A 173 -19.13 41.95 4.22
C GLN A 173 -20.24 41.11 4.86
N MET A 174 -20.26 39.79 4.63
CA MET A 174 -21.27 38.89 5.19
C MET A 174 -21.16 38.79 6.72
N GLY A 175 -22.31 38.76 7.40
CA GLY A 175 -22.43 38.56 8.84
C GLY A 175 -22.18 37.11 9.29
N ALA A 176 -21.99 36.19 8.33
CA ALA A 176 -21.86 34.76 8.61
C ALA A 176 -20.63 34.45 9.48
N LYS A 177 -20.90 33.86 10.64
CA LYS A 177 -19.90 33.33 11.58
C LYS A 177 -19.57 31.87 11.29
N VAL A 178 -20.46 31.18 10.58
CA VAL A 178 -20.30 29.79 10.15
C VAL A 178 -20.46 29.74 8.63
N GLU A 179 -19.53 29.10 7.96
CA GLU A 179 -19.57 28.91 6.52
C GLU A 179 -19.42 27.45 6.16
N ILE A 180 -20.35 26.96 5.34
CA ILE A 180 -20.37 25.60 4.83
C ILE A 180 -19.90 25.63 3.38
N CYS A 181 -18.69 25.11 3.15
CA CYS A 181 -18.12 25.00 1.82
C CYS A 181 -18.43 23.63 1.20
N TRP A 182 -19.22 23.65 0.13
CA TRP A 182 -19.75 22.45 -0.51
C TRP A 182 -18.83 21.99 -1.65
N GLY A 183 -18.13 20.88 -1.42
CA GLY A 183 -17.34 20.22 -2.45
C GLY A 183 -15.84 20.49 -2.40
N ARG A 184 -15.12 19.74 -3.25
CA ARG A 184 -13.67 19.70 -3.24
C ARG A 184 -13.03 20.95 -3.84
N HIS A 185 -13.55 21.44 -4.97
CA HIS A 185 -12.97 22.59 -5.66
C HIS A 185 -13.01 23.85 -4.80
N VAL A 186 -14.14 24.11 -4.15
CA VAL A 186 -14.27 25.19 -3.15
C VAL A 186 -13.25 25.01 -2.03
N ARG A 187 -13.12 23.80 -1.47
CA ARG A 187 -12.15 23.51 -0.40
C ARG A 187 -10.71 23.82 -0.78
N GLU A 188 -10.28 23.37 -1.96
CA GLU A 188 -8.90 23.58 -2.42
C GLU A 188 -8.61 25.06 -2.68
N ARG A 189 -9.57 25.79 -3.26
CA ARG A 189 -9.48 27.23 -3.46
C ARG A 189 -9.44 27.99 -2.15
N MET A 190 -10.37 27.70 -1.24
CA MET A 190 -10.43 28.32 0.09
C MET A 190 -9.13 28.16 0.88
N LYS A 191 -8.51 26.97 0.84
CA LYS A 191 -7.21 26.74 1.49
C LYS A 191 -6.05 27.53 0.87
N LYS A 192 -6.18 28.01 -0.37
CA LYS A 192 -5.19 28.89 -1.01
C LYS A 192 -5.44 30.36 -0.70
N LEU A 193 -6.71 30.77 -0.62
CA LEU A 193 -7.09 32.19 -0.56
C LEU A 193 -7.17 32.75 0.86
N VAL A 194 -7.42 31.93 1.87
CA VAL A 194 -7.59 32.38 3.25
C VAL A 194 -6.80 31.53 4.24
N ASN A 195 -6.46 32.12 5.38
CA ASN A 195 -5.69 31.46 6.43
C ASN A 195 -6.60 30.58 7.30
N LEU A 196 -6.59 29.27 7.06
CA LEU A 196 -7.42 28.30 7.74
C LEU A 196 -6.61 27.38 8.66
N VAL A 197 -6.93 27.40 9.95
CA VAL A 197 -6.30 26.54 10.96
C VAL A 197 -7.24 25.37 11.30
N PRO A 198 -6.82 24.11 11.10
CA PRO A 198 -7.67 22.97 11.44
C PRO A 198 -7.86 22.85 12.96
N PHE A 199 -9.10 22.55 13.35
CA PHE A 199 -9.54 22.39 14.73
C PHE A 199 -10.47 21.19 14.85
N LYS A 200 -9.99 20.12 15.50
CA LYS A 200 -10.79 18.91 15.72
C LYS A 200 -11.68 19.07 16.93
N LEU A 201 -12.93 18.67 16.78
CA LEU A 201 -13.85 18.55 17.91
C LEU A 201 -13.54 17.26 18.69
N TRP A 202 -14.21 17.10 19.83
CA TRP A 202 -14.04 15.94 20.73
C TRP A 202 -15.38 15.35 21.14
N GLY A 203 -15.31 14.29 21.96
CA GLY A 203 -16.48 13.55 22.42
C GLY A 203 -17.31 13.02 21.26
N ARG A 204 -18.64 13.20 21.31
CA ARG A 204 -19.54 12.72 20.24
C ARG A 204 -19.28 13.32 18.86
N PHE A 205 -18.51 14.39 18.76
CA PHE A 205 -18.13 15.04 17.51
C PHE A 205 -16.66 14.84 17.14
N GLN A 206 -15.95 13.88 17.73
CA GLN A 206 -14.52 13.61 17.48
C GLN A 206 -14.14 13.41 15.99
N ASP A 207 -15.09 12.99 15.16
CA ASP A 207 -14.89 12.78 13.72
C ASP A 207 -15.08 14.05 12.87
N VAL A 208 -15.37 15.19 13.51
CA VAL A 208 -15.57 16.49 12.86
C VAL A 208 -14.32 17.35 13.03
N GLU A 209 -13.77 17.77 11.90
CA GLU A 209 -12.70 18.78 11.81
C GLU A 209 -13.29 20.08 11.26
N LEU A 210 -13.26 21.12 12.09
CA LEU A 210 -13.57 22.50 11.70
C LEU A 210 -12.29 23.18 11.21
N TYR A 211 -12.46 24.29 10.50
CA TYR A 211 -11.37 25.18 10.14
C TYR A 211 -11.66 26.57 10.71
N LEU A 212 -10.71 27.11 11.47
CA LEU A 212 -10.77 28.44 12.04
C LEU A 212 -10.12 29.40 11.06
N GLU A 213 -10.88 30.35 10.55
CA GLU A 213 -10.29 31.40 9.71
C GLU A 213 -9.74 32.53 10.56
N LEU A 214 -8.45 32.81 10.41
CA LEU A 214 -7.74 33.82 11.19
C LEU A 214 -7.24 34.96 10.31
N GLU A 215 -7.59 36.19 10.66
CA GLU A 215 -7.09 37.41 10.04
C GLU A 215 -6.55 38.32 11.16
N ASP A 216 -5.29 38.75 11.06
CA ASP A 216 -4.62 39.57 12.08
C ASP A 216 -4.80 39.04 13.52
N GLN A 217 -4.64 37.73 13.70
CA GLN A 217 -4.82 37.00 14.97
C GLN A 217 -6.26 37.03 15.53
N ARG A 218 -7.24 37.45 14.74
CA ARG A 218 -8.66 37.43 15.10
C ARG A 218 -9.35 36.26 14.42
N LEU A 219 -10.22 35.59 15.15
CA LEU A 219 -11.10 34.58 14.57
C LEU A 219 -12.23 35.26 13.80
N ILE A 220 -12.28 35.01 12.49
CA ILE A 220 -13.26 35.64 11.60
C ILE A 220 -14.50 34.78 11.42
N ARG A 221 -14.32 33.46 11.27
CA ARG A 221 -15.41 32.50 11.05
C ARG A 221 -14.97 31.06 11.28
N PHE A 222 -15.96 30.20 11.51
CA PHE A 222 -15.83 28.75 11.42
C PHE A 222 -16.14 28.31 9.99
N VAL A 223 -15.19 27.64 9.33
CA VAL A 223 -15.35 27.06 8.00
C VAL A 223 -15.48 25.54 8.12
N ILE A 224 -16.50 24.99 7.45
CA ILE A 224 -16.84 23.58 7.48
C ILE A 224 -16.85 23.07 6.05
N PHE A 225 -15.96 22.13 5.74
CA PHE A 225 -15.93 21.50 4.43
C PHE A 225 -16.79 20.25 4.40
N VAL A 226 -17.74 20.21 3.50
CA VAL A 226 -18.64 19.08 3.30
C VAL A 226 -18.55 18.56 1.86
N ALA A 227 -19.09 17.36 1.61
CA ALA A 227 -19.19 16.84 0.25
C ALA A 227 -20.24 17.65 -0.53
N HIS A 228 -20.02 17.82 -1.85
CA HIS A 228 -20.97 18.49 -2.73
C HIS A 228 -22.29 17.69 -2.80
N PRO A 229 -23.48 18.32 -2.83
CA PRO A 229 -24.75 17.57 -2.81
C PRO A 229 -24.89 16.56 -3.95
N GLN A 230 -24.32 16.86 -5.11
CA GLN A 230 -24.31 15.95 -6.26
C GLN A 230 -23.62 14.61 -5.97
N PHE A 231 -22.68 14.56 -5.02
CA PHE A 231 -22.02 13.33 -4.59
C PHE A 231 -23.01 12.28 -4.06
N PHE A 232 -24.17 12.71 -3.57
CA PHE A 232 -25.17 11.82 -2.97
C PHE A 232 -26.22 11.31 -3.97
N PHE A 233 -26.20 11.73 -5.24
CA PHE A 233 -27.18 11.28 -6.23
C PHE A 233 -27.00 9.83 -6.68
N TYR A 234 -25.77 9.32 -6.67
CA TYR A 234 -25.43 8.12 -7.45
C TYR A 234 -25.44 6.82 -6.65
N HIS A 235 -25.83 6.88 -5.37
CA HIS A 235 -25.91 5.71 -4.50
C HIS A 235 -27.35 5.22 -4.37
N GLY A 236 -27.60 4.01 -4.90
CA GLY A 236 -28.94 3.39 -4.90
C GLY A 236 -29.55 3.29 -3.51
N PHE A 237 -30.86 3.58 -3.37
CA PHE A 237 -31.48 3.57 -2.05
C PHE A 237 -31.56 2.15 -1.46
N PHE A 238 -31.84 1.14 -2.25
CA PHE A 238 -32.08 -0.23 -1.73
C PHE A 238 -30.93 -1.20 -2.00
N THR A 239 -29.84 -0.74 -2.59
CA THR A 239 -28.68 -1.62 -2.85
C THR A 239 -27.84 -1.74 -1.58
N GLU A 240 -27.24 -2.92 -1.35
CA GLU A 240 -26.35 -3.15 -0.20
C GLU A 240 -25.23 -2.10 -0.13
N LYS A 241 -24.62 -1.78 -1.29
CA LYS A 241 -23.63 -0.71 -1.44
C LYS A 241 -24.17 0.66 -1.01
N GLY A 242 -25.40 0.99 -1.37
CA GLY A 242 -26.02 2.26 -1.01
C GLY A 242 -26.44 2.36 0.46
N VAL A 243 -26.90 1.25 1.06
CA VAL A 243 -27.17 1.17 2.51
C VAL A 243 -25.89 1.42 3.29
N ARG A 244 -24.78 0.77 2.91
CA ARG A 244 -23.48 0.96 3.55
C ARG A 244 -22.96 2.39 3.38
N PHE A 245 -23.04 2.93 2.15
CA PHE A 245 -22.65 4.31 1.87
C PHE A 245 -23.40 5.31 2.76
N ARG A 246 -24.69 5.09 3.02
CA ARG A 246 -25.46 5.96 3.91
C ARG A 246 -25.03 5.84 5.36
N ALA A 247 -24.82 4.61 5.84
CA ALA A 247 -24.37 4.35 7.22
C ALA A 247 -22.96 4.89 7.52
N THR A 248 -22.13 5.13 6.50
CA THR A 248 -20.78 5.70 6.66
C THR A 248 -20.70 7.16 6.22
N THR A 249 -20.84 7.41 4.93
CA THR A 249 -20.47 8.69 4.31
C THR A 249 -21.58 9.72 4.45
N ALA A 250 -22.84 9.31 4.27
CA ALA A 250 -23.98 10.20 4.48
C ALA A 250 -24.17 10.56 5.95
N ARG A 251 -24.02 9.58 6.86
CA ARG A 251 -23.99 9.85 8.30
C ARG A 251 -22.91 10.85 8.69
N LYS A 252 -21.69 10.72 8.13
CA LYS A 252 -20.62 11.67 8.37
C LYS A 252 -20.97 13.06 7.84
N GLN A 253 -21.55 13.16 6.65
CA GLN A 253 -22.05 14.43 6.10
C GLN A 253 -23.05 15.09 7.05
N ASP A 254 -24.07 14.34 7.49
CA ASP A 254 -25.09 14.85 8.41
C ASP A 254 -24.50 15.27 9.76
N LEU A 255 -23.45 14.59 10.26
CA LEU A 255 -22.74 14.99 11.47
C LEU A 255 -22.10 16.38 11.31
N TYR A 256 -21.45 16.65 10.18
CA TYR A 256 -20.85 17.96 9.89
C TYR A 256 -21.92 19.05 9.77
N LEU A 257 -23.03 18.77 9.08
CA LEU A 257 -24.14 19.71 8.93
C LEU A 257 -24.85 19.99 10.27
N ASN A 258 -24.97 18.98 11.13
CA ASN A 258 -25.48 19.16 12.48
C ASN A 258 -24.58 20.09 13.31
N VAL A 259 -23.25 19.92 13.25
CA VAL A 259 -22.32 20.86 13.89
C VAL A 259 -22.49 22.28 13.33
N ALA A 260 -22.58 22.44 12.00
CA ALA A 260 -22.80 23.74 11.38
C ALA A 260 -24.10 24.40 11.88
N SER A 261 -25.19 23.62 11.96
CA SER A 261 -26.49 24.11 12.46
C SER A 261 -26.43 24.57 13.91
N LYS A 262 -25.71 23.83 14.77
CA LYS A 262 -25.53 24.16 16.19
C LYS A 262 -24.66 25.38 16.39
N LEU A 263 -23.57 25.51 15.65
CA LEU A 263 -22.74 26.71 15.67
C LEU A 263 -23.53 27.93 15.20
N GLY A 264 -24.36 27.76 14.16
CA GLY A 264 -25.16 28.83 13.56
C GLY A 264 -26.46 29.17 14.29
N GLY A 265 -26.90 28.35 15.24
CA GLY A 265 -28.19 28.50 15.91
C GLY A 265 -29.39 28.35 14.96
N ILE A 266 -29.28 27.52 13.91
CA ILE A 266 -30.35 27.30 12.93
C ILE A 266 -30.93 25.90 13.01
N ALA A 267 -32.21 25.78 12.65
CA ALA A 267 -32.87 24.48 12.52
C ALA A 267 -32.58 23.86 11.14
N ILE A 268 -32.27 22.56 11.14
CA ILE A 268 -32.03 21.77 9.92
C ILE A 268 -32.77 20.44 9.96
N THR A 269 -32.89 19.79 8.81
CA THR A 269 -33.42 18.44 8.71
C THR A 269 -32.36 17.44 9.18
N GLN A 270 -32.49 16.96 10.41
CA GLN A 270 -31.52 16.03 11.01
C GLN A 270 -31.49 14.69 10.25
N GLY A 271 -30.29 14.17 9.99
CA GLY A 271 -30.11 12.89 9.30
C GLY A 271 -30.59 12.89 7.85
N PHE A 272 -30.61 14.05 7.18
CA PHE A 272 -31.15 14.18 5.84
C PHE A 272 -30.49 13.23 4.85
N TYR A 273 -29.16 13.25 4.72
CA TYR A 273 -28.46 12.43 3.75
C TYR A 273 -28.48 10.93 4.11
N GLU A 274 -28.44 10.60 5.39
CA GLU A 274 -28.44 9.23 5.90
C GLU A 274 -29.80 8.55 5.75
N THR A 275 -30.89 9.27 6.04
CA THR A 275 -32.21 8.64 6.25
C THR A 275 -33.31 9.12 5.30
N ILE A 276 -33.26 10.38 4.85
CA ILE A 276 -34.37 11.03 4.14
C ILE A 276 -34.10 11.13 2.63
N HIS A 277 -32.88 11.49 2.23
CA HIS A 277 -32.50 11.84 0.88
C HIS A 277 -32.92 10.77 -0.15
N ARG A 278 -33.69 11.20 -1.17
CA ARG A 278 -34.21 10.35 -2.27
C ARG A 278 -33.68 10.83 -3.63
N PRO A 279 -32.55 10.29 -4.13
CA PRO A 279 -31.95 10.73 -5.39
C PRO A 279 -32.88 10.75 -6.60
N ALA A 280 -33.81 9.79 -6.69
CA ALA A 280 -34.69 9.61 -7.84
C ALA A 280 -35.71 10.76 -8.05
N LEU A 281 -35.86 11.65 -7.08
CA LEU A 281 -36.84 12.75 -7.12
C LEU A 281 -36.26 14.05 -7.70
N TYR A 282 -34.94 14.12 -7.90
CA TYR A 282 -34.29 15.34 -8.38
C TYR A 282 -34.06 15.33 -9.89
N GLY A 283 -34.05 16.52 -10.51
CA GLY A 283 -33.57 16.69 -11.89
C GLY A 283 -34.49 16.19 -12.99
N GLN A 284 -35.79 15.98 -12.72
CA GLN A 284 -36.75 15.61 -13.77
C GLN A 284 -37.04 16.80 -14.69
N PHE A 285 -36.37 16.83 -15.85
CA PHE A 285 -36.57 17.83 -16.88
C PHE A 285 -37.49 17.34 -17.99
N THR A 286 -38.39 18.23 -18.41
CA THR A 286 -39.14 18.03 -19.66
C THR A 286 -38.18 18.04 -20.84
N ARG A 287 -38.70 17.67 -22.01
CA ARG A 287 -37.91 17.73 -23.24
C ARG A 287 -37.51 19.18 -23.57
N GLU A 288 -38.41 20.15 -23.39
CA GLU A 288 -38.09 21.56 -23.69
C GLU A 288 -36.95 22.08 -22.81
N HIS A 289 -36.98 21.78 -21.51
CA HIS A 289 -35.90 22.18 -20.60
C HIS A 289 -34.54 21.61 -21.05
N ARG A 290 -34.50 20.33 -21.45
CA ARG A 290 -33.26 19.72 -21.96
C ARG A 290 -32.78 20.35 -23.26
N GLU A 291 -33.69 20.75 -24.15
CA GLU A 291 -33.34 21.46 -25.38
C GLU A 291 -32.72 22.84 -25.09
N ILE A 292 -33.22 23.56 -24.08
CA ILE A 292 -32.64 24.84 -23.63
C ILE A 292 -31.23 24.61 -23.06
N VAL A 293 -31.06 23.64 -22.15
CA VAL A 293 -29.75 23.30 -21.57
C VAL A 293 -28.73 22.97 -22.65
N ASN A 294 -29.09 22.06 -23.58
CA ASN A 294 -28.19 21.66 -24.66
C ASN A 294 -27.79 22.84 -25.57
N ARG A 295 -28.70 23.80 -25.78
CA ARG A 295 -28.42 25.01 -26.55
C ARG A 295 -27.42 25.90 -25.83
N LEU A 296 -27.65 26.18 -24.55
CA LEU A 296 -26.76 27.00 -23.73
C LEU A 296 -25.36 26.38 -23.59
N GLU A 297 -25.27 25.06 -23.44
CA GLU A 297 -24.00 24.35 -23.44
C GLU A 297 -23.27 24.48 -24.79
N ALA A 298 -23.99 24.37 -25.91
CA ALA A 298 -23.40 24.54 -27.24
C ALA A 298 -22.93 25.98 -27.51
N ASP A 299 -23.69 26.97 -27.00
CA ASP A 299 -23.33 28.38 -27.09
C ASP A 299 -22.07 28.66 -26.24
N ALA A 300 -22.01 28.13 -25.01
CA ALA A 300 -20.84 28.23 -24.14
C ALA A 300 -19.60 27.56 -24.76
N ASP A 301 -19.72 26.36 -25.32
CA ASP A 301 -18.64 25.67 -26.04
C ASP A 301 -18.11 26.50 -27.21
N THR A 302 -19.02 27.12 -27.98
CA THR A 302 -18.65 28.01 -29.09
C THR A 302 -17.90 29.26 -28.60
N GLN A 303 -18.32 29.84 -27.48
CA GLN A 303 -17.64 30.97 -26.85
C GLN A 303 -16.25 30.57 -26.35
N LEU A 304 -16.11 29.41 -25.71
CA LEU A 304 -14.83 28.90 -25.22
C LEU A 304 -13.85 28.59 -26.35
N LYS A 305 -14.32 28.04 -27.47
CA LYS A 305 -13.50 27.86 -28.69
C LYS A 305 -12.94 29.17 -29.23
N LYS A 306 -13.75 30.23 -29.22
CA LYS A 306 -13.31 31.57 -29.64
C LYS A 306 -12.28 32.15 -28.67
N ALA A 307 -12.52 32.00 -27.37
CA ALA A 307 -11.63 32.52 -26.32
C ALA A 307 -10.28 31.78 -26.26
N PHE A 308 -10.28 30.46 -26.46
CA PHE A 308 -9.12 29.61 -26.22
C PHE A 308 -8.83 28.65 -27.39
N PRO A 309 -8.65 29.15 -28.62
CA PRO A 309 -8.54 28.31 -29.81
C PRO A 309 -7.36 27.34 -29.76
N GLN A 310 -6.22 27.77 -29.20
CA GLN A 310 -5.03 26.93 -29.06
C GLN A 310 -5.24 25.80 -28.05
N LYS A 311 -5.85 26.09 -26.90
CA LYS A 311 -6.12 25.10 -25.85
C LYS A 311 -7.12 24.06 -26.35
N TYR A 312 -8.13 24.52 -27.09
CA TYR A 312 -9.12 23.65 -27.71
C TYR A 312 -8.47 22.71 -28.75
N TYR A 313 -7.62 23.25 -29.62
CA TYR A 313 -6.85 22.45 -30.59
C TYR A 313 -5.94 21.41 -29.93
N GLN A 314 -5.28 21.76 -28.81
CA GLN A 314 -4.46 20.82 -28.04
C GLN A 314 -5.28 19.66 -27.47
N LEU A 315 -6.47 19.94 -26.93
CA LEU A 315 -7.38 18.92 -26.40
C LEU A 315 -7.87 17.99 -27.51
N GLU A 316 -8.26 18.54 -28.67
CA GLU A 316 -8.67 17.75 -29.84
C GLU A 316 -7.53 16.85 -30.35
N SER A 317 -6.32 17.42 -30.47
CA SER A 317 -5.13 16.68 -30.93
C SER A 317 -4.75 15.54 -29.99
N ALA A 318 -4.82 15.76 -28.67
CA ALA A 318 -4.54 14.72 -27.67
C ALA A 318 -5.52 13.55 -27.77
N MET A 319 -6.78 13.82 -28.13
CA MET A 319 -7.82 12.81 -28.32
C MET A 319 -7.67 12.03 -29.62
N GLU A 320 -7.24 12.66 -30.72
CA GLU A 320 -6.98 11.96 -31.98
C GLU A 320 -5.82 10.97 -31.88
N ILE A 321 -4.79 11.30 -31.07
CA ILE A 321 -3.66 10.40 -30.80
C ILE A 321 -4.13 9.16 -30.01
N HIS A 322 -5.06 9.33 -29.05
CA HIS A 322 -5.60 8.21 -28.27
C HIS A 322 -6.68 7.41 -29.02
N GLY A 323 -7.40 8.03 -29.96
CA GLY A 323 -8.43 7.38 -30.77
C GLY A 323 -7.89 6.38 -31.80
N LYS A 324 -6.65 6.57 -32.27
CA LYS A 324 -6.00 5.67 -33.25
C LYS A 324 -5.45 4.37 -32.65
N GLU A 325 -5.26 4.28 -31.33
CA GLU A 325 -4.80 3.04 -30.67
C GLU A 325 -5.95 2.10 -30.27
N THR A 326 -7.21 2.53 -30.41
CA THR A 326 -8.39 1.70 -30.12
C THR A 326 -9.36 1.66 -31.30
N CYS A 327 -9.30 0.53 -32.02
CA CYS A 327 -10.29 -0.03 -32.96
C CYS A 327 -10.36 0.50 -34.40
N ASP A 328 -9.82 -0.33 -35.32
CA ASP A 328 -10.50 -0.69 -36.57
C ASP A 328 -11.90 -1.23 -36.23
N GLY A 329 -12.94 -0.48 -36.58
CA GLY A 329 -14.33 -0.86 -36.32
C GLY A 329 -15.26 0.33 -36.42
N ALA A 330 -15.73 0.59 -37.65
CA ALA A 330 -16.72 1.57 -38.06
C ALA A 330 -17.60 2.16 -36.93
N LEU A 331 -17.28 3.39 -36.52
CA LEU A 331 -18.22 4.29 -35.85
C LEU A 331 -17.97 5.71 -36.36
N THR A 332 -19.01 6.25 -36.97
CA THR A 332 -19.09 7.56 -37.61
C THR A 332 -18.65 8.70 -36.69
N GLN A 333 -18.00 9.67 -37.34
CA GLN A 333 -17.56 10.98 -36.87
C GLN A 333 -18.55 11.62 -35.88
N LYS A 334 -18.37 11.39 -34.57
CA LYS A 334 -19.11 12.07 -33.50
C LYS A 334 -18.35 13.36 -33.14
N SER A 335 -19.05 14.49 -33.24
CA SER A 335 -18.57 15.81 -32.81
C SER A 335 -18.10 15.81 -31.34
N LEU A 336 -17.05 16.57 -31.02
CA LEU A 336 -16.51 16.78 -29.67
C LEU A 336 -17.61 17.12 -28.65
N SER A 337 -18.63 17.87 -29.07
CA SER A 337 -19.78 18.25 -28.26
C SER A 337 -20.67 17.07 -27.82
N GLN A 338 -20.63 15.94 -28.53
CA GLN A 338 -21.36 14.70 -28.14
C GLN A 338 -20.55 13.80 -27.22
N LEU A 339 -19.21 13.81 -27.29
CA LEU A 339 -18.34 13.09 -26.34
C LEU A 339 -18.19 13.86 -25.03
N ILE A 340 -18.31 15.19 -25.07
CA ILE A 340 -18.26 16.09 -23.93
C ILE A 340 -19.63 16.20 -23.22
N ARG A 341 -20.76 15.74 -23.80
CA ARG A 341 -22.09 15.71 -23.12
C ARG A 341 -21.94 15.26 -21.67
N GLY A 342 -22.36 16.15 -20.77
CA GLY A 342 -22.33 15.94 -19.34
C GLY A 342 -23.64 15.30 -18.91
N ASP A 343 -23.79 14.00 -19.16
CA ASP A 343 -24.50 13.21 -18.16
C ASP A 343 -23.51 12.99 -17.02
N THR A 344 -23.93 13.15 -15.78
CA THR A 344 -23.09 12.82 -14.61
C THR A 344 -22.85 11.31 -14.49
N ILE A 345 -23.71 10.51 -15.13
CA ILE A 345 -23.43 9.12 -15.50
C ILE A 345 -22.20 9.05 -16.41
N GLN A 346 -21.97 10.00 -17.31
CA GLN A 346 -20.80 10.10 -18.19
C GLN A 346 -19.54 10.58 -17.45
N GLU A 347 -19.63 11.42 -16.41
CA GLU A 347 -18.46 11.78 -15.58
C GLU A 347 -18.10 10.67 -14.57
N GLU A 348 -19.08 10.00 -13.97
CA GLU A 348 -18.83 8.79 -13.18
C GLU A 348 -18.43 7.63 -14.09
N LEU A 349 -18.97 7.49 -15.30
CA LEU A 349 -18.48 6.57 -16.32
C LEU A 349 -17.11 6.99 -16.82
N ARG A 350 -16.75 8.27 -16.90
CA ARG A 350 -15.40 8.72 -17.29
C ARG A 350 -14.44 8.45 -16.16
N ARG A 351 -14.81 8.69 -14.91
CA ARG A 351 -14.01 8.39 -13.72
C ARG A 351 -13.86 6.89 -13.54
N SER A 352 -14.96 6.14 -13.65
CA SER A 352 -15.00 4.68 -13.67
C SER A 352 -14.24 4.14 -14.88
N HIS A 353 -14.39 4.72 -16.09
CA HIS A 353 -13.59 4.34 -17.27
C HIS A 353 -12.12 4.69 -17.10
N ARG A 354 -11.77 5.81 -16.47
CA ARG A 354 -10.38 6.18 -16.19
C ARG A 354 -9.79 5.20 -15.19
N ILE A 355 -10.50 4.90 -14.10
CA ILE A 355 -10.09 3.91 -13.10
C ILE A 355 -9.99 2.51 -13.74
N CYS A 356 -10.97 2.10 -14.55
CA CYS A 356 -10.99 0.81 -15.25
C CYS A 356 -9.93 0.74 -16.34
N ASN A 357 -9.72 1.78 -17.14
CA ASN A 357 -8.67 1.85 -18.16
C ASN A 357 -7.30 1.85 -17.50
N MET A 358 -7.06 2.65 -16.46
CA MET A 358 -5.80 2.61 -15.73
C MET A 358 -5.57 1.27 -15.04
N THR A 359 -6.61 0.67 -14.45
CA THR A 359 -6.52 -0.67 -13.87
C THR A 359 -6.19 -1.69 -14.95
N ARG A 360 -6.86 -1.63 -16.10
CA ARG A 360 -6.59 -2.47 -17.26
C ARG A 360 -5.17 -2.28 -17.77
N THR A 361 -4.72 -1.06 -18.00
CA THR A 361 -3.33 -0.74 -18.40
C THR A 361 -2.33 -1.23 -17.37
N PHE A 362 -2.58 -1.02 -16.08
CA PHE A 362 -1.74 -1.58 -15.02
C PHE A 362 -1.67 -3.10 -15.12
N LEU A 363 -2.80 -3.79 -15.26
CA LEU A 363 -2.87 -5.25 -15.34
C LEU A 363 -2.23 -5.80 -16.62
N GLU A 364 -2.41 -5.13 -17.77
CA GLU A 364 -1.80 -5.46 -19.05
C GLU A 364 -0.26 -5.35 -18.94
N VAL A 365 0.23 -4.21 -18.46
CA VAL A 365 1.68 -3.98 -18.27
C VAL A 365 2.23 -4.94 -17.22
N ALA A 366 1.56 -5.13 -16.09
CA ALA A 366 1.96 -6.09 -15.06
C ALA A 366 2.04 -7.52 -15.61
N GLY A 367 1.06 -7.93 -16.43
CA GLY A 367 1.05 -9.22 -17.10
C GLY A 367 2.25 -9.40 -18.04
N GLN A 368 2.50 -8.43 -18.92
CA GLN A 368 3.65 -8.47 -19.84
C GLN A 368 4.98 -8.59 -19.11
N VAL A 369 5.13 -7.81 -18.02
CA VAL A 369 6.33 -7.76 -17.19
C VAL A 369 6.55 -9.08 -16.43
N LEU A 370 5.48 -9.69 -15.90
CA LEU A 370 5.56 -10.98 -15.20
C LEU A 370 5.82 -12.18 -16.15
N VAL A 371 5.39 -12.11 -17.41
CA VAL A 371 5.63 -13.15 -18.43
C VAL A 371 7.05 -13.05 -19.04
N GLY A 372 7.86 -12.06 -18.61
CA GLY A 372 9.28 -11.96 -18.98
C GLY A 372 9.57 -10.97 -20.11
N SER A 373 8.61 -10.15 -20.53
CA SER A 373 8.86 -9.02 -21.44
C SER A 373 9.41 -7.84 -20.65
N THR A 374 10.74 -7.75 -20.53
CA THR A 374 11.44 -6.67 -19.81
C THR A 374 11.77 -5.50 -20.73
N ASP A 375 10.77 -4.89 -21.35
CA ASP A 375 10.97 -3.61 -22.04
C ASP A 375 11.15 -2.49 -20.99
N ILE A 376 12.16 -1.64 -21.16
CA ILE A 376 12.42 -0.46 -20.32
C ILE A 376 11.17 0.44 -20.31
N ARG A 377 10.44 0.51 -21.43
CA ARG A 377 9.19 1.27 -21.57
C ARG A 377 8.11 0.84 -20.57
N ASN A 378 7.99 -0.46 -20.30
CA ASN A 378 6.98 -1.02 -19.39
C ASN A 378 7.27 -0.69 -17.92
N THR A 379 8.54 -0.61 -17.55
CA THR A 379 8.96 -0.27 -16.18
C THR A 379 8.73 1.21 -15.88
N THR A 380 9.01 2.08 -16.86
CA THR A 380 8.75 3.52 -16.78
C THR A 380 7.24 3.80 -16.73
N GLN A 381 6.42 3.07 -17.50
CA GLN A 381 4.96 3.17 -17.45
C GLN A 381 4.39 2.80 -16.08
N LEU A 382 4.89 1.73 -15.44
CA LEU A 382 4.48 1.37 -14.07
C LEU A 382 4.80 2.48 -13.05
N GLN A 383 5.94 3.16 -13.18
CA GLN A 383 6.29 4.29 -12.31
C GLN A 383 5.41 5.52 -12.58
N LEU A 384 5.15 5.87 -13.85
CA LEU A 384 4.25 6.97 -14.23
C LEU A 384 2.81 6.75 -13.73
N LEU A 385 2.32 5.50 -13.72
CA LEU A 385 1.01 5.15 -13.15
C LEU A 385 0.92 5.38 -11.63
N SER A 386 2.06 5.43 -10.94
CA SER A 386 2.11 5.78 -9.50
C SER A 386 2.15 7.29 -9.24
N GLU A 387 2.44 8.11 -10.27
CA GLU A 387 2.65 9.57 -10.18
C GLU A 387 1.46 10.42 -10.70
N HIS A 388 0.51 9.85 -11.45
CA HIS A 388 -0.68 10.53 -11.99
C HIS A 388 -1.90 10.62 -11.00
N PRO A 389 -2.95 11.45 -11.25
CA PRO A 389 -3.39 12.52 -10.34
C PRO A 389 -4.52 12.18 -9.35
N SER A 390 -4.80 13.18 -8.50
CA SER A 390 -5.64 13.28 -7.28
C SER A 390 -7.07 12.70 -7.26
N ASP A 391 -7.55 12.05 -8.31
CA ASP A 391 -8.89 11.42 -8.35
C ASP A 391 -8.96 10.11 -7.53
N TRP A 392 -7.77 9.59 -7.20
CA TRP A 392 -7.51 8.37 -6.42
C TRP A 392 -7.72 8.58 -4.92
N ASP A 393 -7.64 9.83 -4.44
CA ASP A 393 -7.63 10.15 -3.01
C ASP A 393 -9.01 10.03 -2.35
N ASN A 394 -10.07 9.91 -3.14
CA ASN A 394 -11.43 9.67 -2.64
C ASN A 394 -11.73 8.19 -2.36
N ILE A 395 -10.90 7.26 -2.85
CA ILE A 395 -11.05 5.84 -2.51
C ILE A 395 -10.37 5.64 -1.16
N SER A 396 -11.18 5.48 -0.13
CA SER A 396 -10.76 5.42 1.26
C SER A 396 -11.00 4.06 1.90
N GLU A 397 -11.89 3.26 1.28
CA GLU A 397 -12.32 1.95 1.79
C GLU A 397 -11.99 0.81 0.81
N TRP A 398 -11.72 -0.38 1.37
CA TRP A 398 -11.27 -1.56 0.60
C TRP A 398 -12.22 -1.99 -0.54
N HIS A 399 -13.52 -1.86 -0.31
CA HIS A 399 -14.57 -2.28 -1.25
C HIS A 399 -14.82 -1.27 -2.38
N GLU A 400 -14.19 -0.10 -2.33
CA GLU A 400 -14.25 0.92 -3.39
C GLU A 400 -13.14 0.69 -4.44
N ILE A 401 -12.21 -0.22 -4.17
CA ILE A 401 -11.14 -0.61 -5.09
C ILE A 401 -11.74 -1.46 -6.23
N PRO A 402 -11.33 -1.26 -7.50
CA PRO A 402 -11.78 -2.08 -8.62
C PRO A 402 -11.59 -3.59 -8.39
N ASP A 403 -12.65 -4.37 -8.60
CA ASP A 403 -12.66 -5.83 -8.34
C ASP A 403 -11.57 -6.57 -9.11
N SER A 404 -11.25 -6.13 -10.35
CA SER A 404 -10.17 -6.72 -11.15
C SER A 404 -8.80 -6.55 -10.49
N LEU A 405 -8.55 -5.40 -9.87
CA LEU A 405 -7.31 -5.12 -9.15
C LEU A 405 -7.26 -5.89 -7.83
N VAL A 406 -8.37 -5.92 -7.08
CA VAL A 406 -8.48 -6.72 -5.85
C VAL A 406 -8.23 -8.19 -6.15
N LYS A 407 -8.92 -8.74 -7.16
CA LYS A 407 -8.75 -10.14 -7.59
C LYS A 407 -7.32 -10.43 -8.01
N TRP A 408 -6.69 -9.54 -8.78
CA TRP A 408 -5.29 -9.71 -9.18
C TRP A 408 -4.36 -9.76 -7.96
N ILE A 409 -4.49 -8.84 -7.00
CA ILE A 409 -3.70 -8.82 -5.76
C ILE A 409 -3.91 -10.11 -4.96
N GLN A 410 -5.17 -10.53 -4.78
CA GLN A 410 -5.52 -11.72 -4.00
C GLN A 410 -4.99 -13.02 -4.61
N GLN A 411 -4.84 -13.06 -5.94
CA GLN A 411 -4.29 -14.21 -6.66
C GLN A 411 -2.76 -14.33 -6.54
N GLN A 412 -2.05 -13.28 -6.11
CA GLN A 412 -0.60 -13.33 -5.99
C GLN A 412 -0.18 -14.05 -4.70
N ALA A 413 0.38 -15.26 -4.83
CA ALA A 413 0.89 -16.03 -3.69
C ALA A 413 1.88 -15.24 -2.81
N GLY A 414 2.71 -14.38 -3.42
CA GLY A 414 3.70 -13.58 -2.68
C GLY A 414 3.14 -12.33 -2.00
N LEU A 415 1.84 -12.07 -2.15
CA LEU A 415 1.09 -11.03 -1.43
C LEU A 415 0.24 -11.60 -0.29
N GLN A 416 0.33 -12.91 -0.03
CA GLN A 416 -0.40 -13.56 1.05
C GLN A 416 0.37 -13.51 2.37
N ILE A 417 -0.35 -13.57 3.48
CA ILE A 417 0.22 -13.80 4.82
C ILE A 417 -0.41 -15.07 5.36
N ASP A 418 0.42 -16.07 5.70
CA ASP A 418 -0.06 -17.37 6.16
C ASP A 418 -1.02 -18.03 5.15
N GLN A 419 -0.73 -17.87 3.86
CA GLN A 419 -1.52 -18.30 2.69
C GLN A 419 -2.94 -17.71 2.63
N LYS A 420 -3.16 -16.61 3.36
CA LYS A 420 -4.42 -15.85 3.31
C LYS A 420 -4.25 -14.64 2.38
N PRO A 421 -5.16 -14.45 1.42
CA PRO A 421 -5.13 -13.28 0.55
C PRO A 421 -5.44 -12.01 1.33
N ILE A 422 -4.92 -10.89 0.85
CA ILE A 422 -5.25 -9.56 1.38
C ILE A 422 -6.75 -9.31 1.16
N SER A 423 -7.46 -9.05 2.24
CA SER A 423 -8.93 -8.94 2.24
C SER A 423 -9.42 -7.64 2.88
N SER A 424 -8.51 -6.81 3.39
CA SER A 424 -8.84 -5.58 4.10
C SER A 424 -7.81 -4.47 3.89
N LYS A 425 -8.23 -3.24 4.18
CA LYS A 425 -7.37 -2.04 4.19
C LYS A 425 -6.15 -2.20 5.11
N GLY A 426 -6.33 -2.76 6.31
CA GLY A 426 -5.24 -2.94 7.27
C GLY A 426 -4.19 -3.96 6.79
N GLU A 427 -4.62 -5.04 6.15
CA GLU A 427 -3.74 -6.03 5.54
C GLU A 427 -3.00 -5.45 4.32
N LEU A 428 -3.67 -4.62 3.51
CA LEU A 428 -3.03 -3.93 2.40
C LEU A 428 -1.95 -2.97 2.85
N LEU A 429 -2.22 -2.15 3.87
CA LEU A 429 -1.24 -1.25 4.46
C LEU A 429 -0.07 -2.03 5.10
N THR A 430 -0.37 -3.18 5.69
CA THR A 430 0.68 -4.10 6.16
C THR A 430 1.56 -4.56 5.00
N ALA A 431 0.98 -5.03 3.90
CA ALA A 431 1.73 -5.44 2.71
C ALA A 431 2.56 -4.27 2.12
N PHE A 432 1.99 -3.07 2.08
CA PHE A 432 2.65 -1.84 1.65
C PHE A 432 3.94 -1.60 2.46
N HIS A 433 3.87 -1.63 3.79
CA HIS A 433 5.05 -1.47 4.65
C HIS A 433 6.05 -2.64 4.50
N LEU A 434 5.57 -3.88 4.33
CA LEU A 434 6.42 -5.04 4.11
C LEU A 434 7.11 -5.04 2.73
N LEU A 435 6.60 -4.29 1.76
CA LEU A 435 7.18 -4.18 0.41
C LEU A 435 8.03 -2.93 0.22
N SER A 436 7.78 -1.87 0.99
CA SER A 436 8.39 -0.55 0.80
C SER A 436 9.93 -0.55 0.79
N PRO A 437 10.56 0.27 -0.08
CA PRO A 437 12.00 0.53 -0.03
C PRO A 437 12.42 1.18 1.30
N ALA A 438 13.66 0.94 1.73
CA ALA A 438 14.19 1.40 3.02
C ALA A 438 14.13 2.93 3.24
N ASN A 439 14.15 3.72 2.17
CA ASN A 439 14.12 5.19 2.21
C ASN A 439 12.74 5.77 1.89
N TYR A 440 11.70 4.94 1.84
CA TYR A 440 10.35 5.42 1.54
C TYR A 440 9.77 6.09 2.78
N GLY A 441 9.71 7.43 2.77
CA GLY A 441 9.16 8.21 3.88
C GLY A 441 7.73 7.80 4.22
N GLN A 442 7.38 7.81 5.51
CA GLN A 442 6.00 7.59 5.97
C GLN A 442 5.13 8.77 5.55
N ARG A 443 4.66 8.77 4.31
CA ARG A 443 3.60 9.66 3.83
C ARG A 443 2.26 8.97 4.02
N ASN A 444 1.23 9.73 4.38
CA ASN A 444 -0.15 9.26 4.31
C ASN A 444 -0.50 9.08 2.82
N GLU A 445 -0.42 7.85 2.33
CA GLU A 445 -0.83 7.49 0.98
C GLU A 445 -2.33 7.17 0.96
N SER A 446 -3.02 7.56 -0.11
CA SER A 446 -4.38 7.10 -0.36
C SER A 446 -4.41 5.60 -0.62
N LEU A 447 -5.57 4.98 -0.40
CA LEU A 447 -5.71 3.52 -0.47
C LEU A 447 -5.37 2.97 -1.86
N MET A 448 -5.78 3.69 -2.91
CA MET A 448 -5.48 3.33 -4.29
C MET A 448 -3.99 3.45 -4.63
N ARG A 449 -3.31 4.47 -4.12
CA ARG A 449 -1.85 4.58 -4.28
C ARG A 449 -1.14 3.45 -3.56
N ALA A 450 -1.61 3.06 -2.38
CA ALA A 450 -1.05 1.94 -1.63
C ALA A 450 -1.17 0.62 -2.42
N ILE A 451 -2.34 0.29 -2.98
CA ILE A 451 -2.52 -0.98 -3.72
C ILE A 451 -1.69 -1.06 -5.00
N VAL A 452 -1.57 0.05 -5.74
CA VAL A 452 -0.73 0.07 -6.95
C VAL A 452 0.75 0.00 -6.60
N LYS A 453 1.22 0.72 -5.57
CA LYS A 453 2.60 0.59 -5.10
C LYS A 453 2.92 -0.82 -4.60
N VAL A 454 1.99 -1.46 -3.88
CA VAL A 454 2.09 -2.88 -3.51
C VAL A 454 2.27 -3.75 -4.74
N GLY A 455 1.44 -3.57 -5.77
CA GLY A 455 1.56 -4.28 -7.04
C GLY A 455 2.90 -4.07 -7.74
N ILE A 456 3.34 -2.82 -7.90
CA ILE A 456 4.62 -2.46 -8.54
C ILE A 456 5.80 -3.07 -7.77
N TRP A 457 5.83 -2.92 -6.44
CA TRP A 457 6.92 -3.45 -5.62
C TRP A 457 6.94 -4.97 -5.58
N TYR A 458 5.78 -5.62 -5.66
CA TYR A 458 5.69 -7.06 -5.82
C TYR A 458 6.29 -7.51 -7.16
N ILE A 459 5.89 -6.89 -8.27
CA ILE A 459 6.42 -7.18 -9.60
C ILE A 459 7.94 -6.99 -9.63
N ALA A 460 8.43 -5.87 -9.11
CA ALA A 460 9.87 -5.59 -9.03
C ALA A 460 10.62 -6.65 -8.20
N ARG A 461 10.01 -7.18 -7.13
CA ARG A 461 10.59 -8.29 -6.35
C ARG A 461 10.54 -9.62 -7.09
N ALA A 462 9.45 -9.92 -7.79
CA ALA A 462 9.30 -11.15 -8.57
C ALA A 462 10.34 -11.22 -9.71
N GLN A 463 10.64 -10.08 -10.34
CA GLN A 463 11.64 -10.00 -11.42
C GLN A 463 13.08 -9.92 -10.93
N LYS A 464 13.31 -9.56 -9.66
CA LYS A 464 14.65 -9.36 -9.14
C LYS A 464 15.43 -10.68 -9.21
N LYS A 465 16.40 -10.74 -10.13
CA LYS A 465 17.35 -11.85 -10.21
C LYS A 465 17.98 -12.06 -8.84
N ARG A 466 17.99 -13.32 -8.39
CA ARG A 466 18.68 -13.70 -7.15
C ARG A 466 20.17 -13.39 -7.31
N HIS A 467 20.82 -13.08 -6.19
CA HIS A 467 22.19 -12.61 -6.19
C HIS A 467 23.13 -13.61 -6.87
N GLU A 468 23.83 -13.18 -7.93
CA GLU A 468 24.62 -14.06 -8.81
C GLU A 468 25.61 -14.94 -8.05
N SER A 469 26.18 -14.43 -6.96
CA SER A 469 27.15 -15.15 -6.12
C SER A 469 26.61 -16.40 -5.40
N VAL A 470 25.30 -16.65 -5.38
CA VAL A 470 24.68 -17.82 -4.75
C VAL A 470 23.70 -18.58 -5.64
N THR A 471 23.43 -18.09 -6.86
CA THR A 471 22.44 -18.71 -7.76
C THR A 471 22.79 -20.14 -8.13
N ASP A 472 24.08 -20.47 -8.25
CA ASP A 472 24.59 -21.83 -8.52
C ASP A 472 24.41 -22.82 -7.36
N LEU A 473 24.04 -22.32 -6.17
CA LEU A 473 23.99 -23.05 -4.90
C LEU A 473 22.58 -23.17 -4.32
N ILE A 474 21.58 -22.72 -5.06
CA ILE A 474 20.17 -22.79 -4.66
C ILE A 474 19.36 -23.49 -5.74
N ILE A 475 18.28 -24.13 -5.32
CA ILE A 475 17.29 -24.75 -6.19
C ILE A 475 15.90 -24.21 -5.84
N PRO A 476 15.00 -24.01 -6.82
CA PRO A 476 13.63 -23.60 -6.53
C PRO A 476 12.89 -24.71 -5.76
N GLY A 477 11.98 -24.31 -4.86
CA GLY A 477 11.05 -25.23 -4.23
C GLY A 477 10.08 -25.82 -5.25
N ALA A 478 9.77 -27.11 -5.12
CA ALA A 478 8.68 -27.75 -5.84
C ALA A 478 7.46 -27.88 -4.92
N SER A 479 6.26 -27.89 -5.49
CA SER A 479 5.01 -28.08 -4.73
C SER A 479 5.09 -29.34 -3.85
N PRO A 480 4.68 -29.27 -2.55
CA PRO A 480 4.02 -28.15 -1.85
C PRO A 480 4.96 -27.15 -1.14
N TYR A 481 6.27 -27.22 -1.41
CA TYR A 481 7.32 -26.44 -0.74
C TYR A 481 7.76 -25.20 -1.53
N ASP A 482 7.09 -24.92 -2.64
CA ASP A 482 7.26 -23.77 -3.51
C ASP A 482 6.84 -22.45 -2.84
N ILE A 483 5.95 -22.52 -1.85
CA ILE A 483 5.53 -21.37 -1.03
C ILE A 483 5.90 -21.60 0.45
N VAL A 484 6.65 -20.66 1.05
CA VAL A 484 7.06 -20.73 2.46
C VAL A 484 6.45 -19.58 3.27
N ARG A 485 5.70 -19.93 4.31
CA ARG A 485 5.18 -18.97 5.32
C ARG A 485 6.31 -18.46 6.20
N ARG A 486 6.31 -17.15 6.50
CA ARG A 486 7.45 -16.50 7.16
C ARG A 486 7.06 -15.62 8.35
N LYS A 487 8.05 -15.40 9.22
CA LYS A 487 8.00 -14.39 10.28
C LYS A 487 9.31 -13.62 10.35
N CYS A 488 9.24 -12.42 10.92
CA CYS A 488 10.42 -11.62 11.21
C CYS A 488 11.20 -12.22 12.39
N SER A 489 12.50 -12.46 12.23
CA SER A 489 13.34 -12.96 13.33
C SER A 489 13.51 -11.95 14.48
N LYS A 490 13.27 -10.66 14.24
CA LYS A 490 13.46 -9.57 15.22
C LYS A 490 12.20 -9.31 16.05
N CYS A 491 11.09 -8.97 15.39
CA CYS A 491 9.84 -8.66 16.09
C CYS A 491 8.90 -9.87 16.24
N GLY A 492 9.20 -11.02 15.64
CA GLY A 492 8.34 -12.22 15.69
C GLY A 492 7.08 -12.15 14.84
N GLU A 493 6.72 -10.97 14.36
CA GLU A 493 5.51 -10.73 13.56
C GLU A 493 5.48 -11.48 12.24
N ARG A 494 4.27 -11.83 11.80
CA ARG A 494 4.01 -12.43 10.49
C ARG A 494 4.34 -11.43 9.37
N VAL A 495 4.93 -11.95 8.29
CA VAL A 495 5.28 -11.19 7.09
C VAL A 495 4.71 -11.89 5.85
N LEU A 496 4.84 -11.27 4.68
CA LEU A 496 4.40 -11.87 3.41
C LEU A 496 5.09 -13.22 3.17
N ASP A 497 4.35 -14.16 2.59
CA ASP A 497 4.87 -15.47 2.23
C ASP A 497 5.94 -15.36 1.13
N ASP A 498 6.86 -16.31 1.06
CA ASP A 498 7.81 -16.42 -0.04
C ASP A 498 7.22 -17.31 -1.13
N ALA A 499 6.64 -16.69 -2.17
CA ALA A 499 6.11 -17.41 -3.33
C ALA A 499 7.19 -17.88 -4.32
N PHE A 500 8.46 -17.53 -4.06
CA PHE A 500 9.59 -17.94 -4.88
C PHE A 500 10.63 -18.63 -3.99
N ALA A 501 10.17 -19.57 -3.16
CA ALA A 501 10.99 -20.23 -2.18
C ALA A 501 12.18 -20.94 -2.84
N SER A 502 13.35 -20.81 -2.23
CA SER A 502 14.57 -21.47 -2.69
C SER A 502 15.16 -22.29 -1.56
N TYR A 503 15.78 -23.40 -1.91
CA TYR A 503 16.40 -24.36 -1.00
C TYR A 503 17.88 -24.50 -1.33
N ALA A 504 18.69 -24.85 -0.34
CA ALA A 504 20.11 -25.04 -0.56
C ALA A 504 20.34 -26.28 -1.45
N LYS A 505 21.10 -26.13 -2.54
CA LYS A 505 21.39 -27.23 -3.47
C LYS A 505 22.04 -28.44 -2.79
N GLU A 506 22.95 -28.18 -1.86
CA GLU A 506 23.67 -29.20 -1.07
C GLU A 506 22.85 -29.79 0.09
N ASP A 507 21.75 -29.15 0.47
CA ASP A 507 20.82 -29.62 1.52
C ASP A 507 19.39 -29.17 1.19
N PRO A 508 18.71 -29.87 0.26
CA PRO A 508 17.38 -29.48 -0.23
C PRO A 508 16.30 -29.38 0.85
N LYS A 509 16.55 -29.90 2.06
CA LYS A 509 15.63 -29.78 3.21
C LYS A 509 15.71 -28.41 3.89
N LYS A 510 16.71 -27.58 3.57
CA LYS A 510 16.93 -26.27 4.20
C LYS A 510 16.50 -25.14 3.28
N TYR A 511 15.49 -24.39 3.73
CA TYR A 511 15.04 -23.17 3.08
C TYR A 511 16.12 -22.09 3.13
N VAL A 512 16.25 -21.29 2.07
CA VAL A 512 17.24 -20.22 1.98
C VAL A 512 16.59 -18.91 2.37
N ILE A 513 17.05 -18.33 3.48
CA ILE A 513 16.56 -17.05 4.00
C ILE A 513 17.39 -15.89 3.45
N TRP A 514 16.72 -14.77 3.26
CA TRP A 514 17.30 -13.50 2.82
C TRP A 514 17.23 -12.50 3.98
N TYR A 515 18.27 -11.68 4.13
CA TYR A 515 18.23 -10.57 5.08
C TYR A 515 17.63 -9.33 4.43
N ARG A 516 16.92 -8.53 5.24
CA ARG A 516 16.45 -7.20 4.86
C ARG A 516 17.13 -6.15 5.74
N LEU A 517 17.63 -5.11 5.09
CA LEU A 517 18.15 -3.92 5.76
C LEU A 517 16.98 -3.13 6.39
N HIS A 518 17.18 -2.58 7.59
CA HIS A 518 16.21 -1.76 8.32
C HIS A 518 14.97 -2.51 8.81
N GLY A 519 15.15 -3.75 9.27
CA GLY A 519 14.05 -4.53 9.84
C GLY A 519 13.13 -5.18 8.79
N CYS A 520 11.95 -5.66 9.23
CA CYS A 520 11.00 -6.33 8.34
C CYS A 520 10.08 -5.38 7.56
N GLY A 521 10.23 -4.06 7.71
CA GLY A 521 9.41 -3.04 7.06
C GLY A 521 8.20 -2.56 7.86
N ARG A 522 7.77 -3.29 8.91
CA ARG A 522 6.74 -2.79 9.83
C ARG A 522 7.26 -1.57 10.62
N PRO A 523 6.47 -0.51 10.82
CA PRO A 523 6.88 0.67 11.56
C PRO A 523 7.42 0.36 12.97
N SER A 524 6.80 -0.60 13.66
CA SER A 524 7.21 -1.06 15.00
C SER A 524 8.50 -1.88 15.03
N CYS A 525 8.99 -2.37 13.89
CA CYS A 525 10.23 -3.13 13.81
C CYS A 525 11.47 -2.23 13.64
N SER A 526 11.25 -0.96 13.28
CA SER A 526 12.28 0.04 12.93
C SER A 526 12.76 0.90 14.10
N SER A 527 11.98 0.99 15.18
CA SER A 527 12.13 2.00 16.25
C SER A 527 13.02 1.61 17.43
N ALA A 528 13.79 0.52 17.34
CA ALA A 528 14.70 0.11 18.41
C ALA A 528 16.17 0.40 18.03
N ILE A 529 16.62 1.60 18.42
CA ILE A 529 18.02 2.05 18.61
C ILE A 529 18.77 2.42 17.30
N GLU A 530 19.75 3.32 17.39
CA GLU A 530 20.63 3.76 16.29
C GLU A 530 21.61 2.65 15.88
N GLY A 531 21.57 2.24 14.62
CA GLY A 531 22.44 1.19 14.07
C GLY A 531 21.87 0.52 12.81
N THR A 532 22.73 -0.15 12.04
CA THR A 532 22.35 -0.95 10.87
C THR A 532 21.71 -2.27 11.31
N TYR A 533 20.40 -2.28 11.56
CA TYR A 533 19.68 -3.50 11.94
C TYR A 533 19.22 -4.31 10.74
N PHE A 534 19.74 -5.52 10.63
CA PHE A 534 19.31 -6.54 9.67
C PHE A 534 18.19 -7.39 10.30
N ALA A 535 17.14 -7.71 9.53
CA ALA A 535 16.15 -8.72 9.92
C ALA A 535 16.17 -9.89 8.94
N ASN A 536 16.18 -11.11 9.49
CA ASN A 536 16.01 -12.32 8.70
C ASN A 536 14.52 -12.66 8.62
N LEU A 537 14.03 -12.96 7.42
CA LEU A 537 12.68 -13.48 7.24
C LEU A 537 12.77 -15.01 7.26
N ILE A 538 12.46 -15.60 8.42
CA ILE A 538 12.64 -17.02 8.69
C ILE A 538 11.34 -17.79 8.49
N PRO A 539 11.39 -19.11 8.24
CA PRO A 539 10.19 -19.95 8.21
C PRO A 539 9.34 -19.80 9.47
N LEU A 540 8.02 -19.82 9.27
CA LEU A 540 7.08 -19.83 10.38
C LEU A 540 7.14 -21.16 11.14
N ASP A 541 7.21 -22.28 10.40
CA ASP A 541 7.34 -23.62 10.96
C ASP A 541 8.72 -23.79 11.61
N PRO A 542 8.79 -24.03 12.94
CA PRO A 542 10.07 -24.22 13.64
C PRO A 542 10.83 -25.48 13.19
N ASN A 543 10.14 -26.47 12.61
CA ASN A 543 10.78 -27.69 12.10
C ASN A 543 11.42 -27.48 10.72
N GLN A 544 11.00 -26.46 9.99
CA GLN A 544 11.59 -26.09 8.72
C GLN A 544 12.95 -25.43 8.96
N GLY A 545 14.01 -26.23 8.81
CA GLY A 545 15.38 -25.72 8.89
C GLY A 545 15.68 -24.73 7.77
N TYR A 546 16.61 -23.80 8.02
CA TYR A 546 17.01 -22.79 7.05
C TYR A 546 18.52 -22.49 7.04
N LYS A 547 19.00 -21.87 5.95
CA LYS A 547 20.36 -21.37 5.77
C LYS A 547 20.32 -19.93 5.22
N VAL A 548 21.30 -19.11 5.59
CA VAL A 548 21.39 -17.74 5.07
C VAL A 548 21.90 -17.76 3.63
N ALA A 549 21.36 -16.91 2.76
CA ALA A 549 21.79 -16.73 1.37
C ALA A 549 23.20 -16.11 1.23
N THR A 550 24.22 -16.80 1.76
CA THR A 550 25.63 -16.45 1.57
C THR A 550 26.36 -17.67 1.05
N ARG A 551 27.33 -17.45 0.17
CA ARG A 551 28.15 -18.52 -0.42
C ARG A 551 28.75 -19.40 0.69
N ARG A 552 29.33 -18.80 1.73
CA ARG A 552 29.85 -19.53 2.91
C ARG A 552 28.81 -20.41 3.62
N SER A 553 27.58 -19.93 3.83
CA SER A 553 26.54 -20.70 4.51
C SER A 553 25.95 -21.81 3.63
N LEU A 554 25.83 -21.57 2.32
CA LEU A 554 25.24 -22.50 1.37
C LEU A 554 26.24 -23.57 0.92
N GLN A 555 27.50 -23.18 0.69
CA GLN A 555 28.62 -24.08 0.41
C GLN A 555 29.14 -24.77 1.65
N CYS A 556 28.61 -24.46 2.84
CA CYS A 556 29.14 -24.96 4.09
C CYS A 556 29.27 -26.47 3.96
N ALA A 557 30.54 -26.90 3.77
CA ALA A 557 30.89 -28.25 3.43
C ALA A 557 30.16 -29.12 4.43
N ARG A 558 29.49 -30.19 3.96
CA ARG A 558 29.26 -31.35 4.82
C ARG A 558 30.51 -31.44 5.69
N SER A 559 30.38 -31.23 7.00
CA SER A 559 31.50 -31.44 7.92
C SER A 559 32.06 -32.78 7.48
N ALA A 560 33.25 -32.77 6.88
CA ALA A 560 33.68 -33.90 6.07
C ALA A 560 33.50 -35.13 6.96
N ASN A 561 32.69 -36.11 6.53
CA ASN A 561 32.37 -37.30 7.32
C ASN A 561 33.61 -38.21 7.42
N TRP A 562 34.82 -37.64 7.42
CA TRP A 562 36.08 -38.33 7.57
C TRP A 562 36.13 -39.12 8.88
N ASP A 563 35.36 -38.73 9.91
CA ASP A 563 35.24 -39.50 11.15
C ASP A 563 34.73 -40.93 10.85
N GLU A 564 33.82 -41.11 9.88
CA GLU A 564 33.30 -42.43 9.52
C GLU A 564 34.30 -43.28 8.72
N TYR A 565 35.15 -42.66 7.91
CA TYR A 565 36.00 -43.38 6.95
C TYR A 565 37.47 -43.47 7.36
N LEU A 566 37.96 -42.52 8.17
CA LEU A 566 39.37 -42.45 8.59
C LEU A 566 39.58 -42.95 10.02
N LEU A 567 38.52 -43.21 10.80
CA LEU A 567 38.61 -43.69 12.18
C LEU A 567 38.13 -45.13 12.35
N ARG A 568 38.58 -45.75 13.44
CA ARG A 568 38.10 -47.04 13.94
C ARG A 568 36.76 -46.84 14.67
N LEU A 569 35.70 -47.43 14.13
CA LEU A 569 34.33 -47.30 14.61
C LEU A 569 33.88 -48.52 15.42
N SER A 570 34.22 -49.74 14.99
CA SER A 570 33.78 -50.97 15.66
C SER A 570 34.66 -51.34 16.85
N GLU A 571 34.11 -52.08 17.81
CA GLU A 571 34.89 -52.61 18.94
C GLU A 571 36.02 -53.53 18.45
N ASP A 572 35.74 -54.31 17.41
CA ASP A 572 36.69 -55.22 16.78
C ASP A 572 37.92 -54.50 16.21
N GLU A 573 37.70 -53.37 15.53
CA GLU A 573 38.78 -52.50 15.05
C GLU A 573 39.57 -51.90 16.22
N ARG A 574 38.90 -51.59 17.34
CA ARG A 574 39.52 -50.97 18.52
C ARG A 574 40.24 -51.97 19.43
N ARG A 575 40.06 -53.29 19.25
CA ARG A 575 40.70 -54.34 20.09
C ARG A 575 42.20 -54.18 20.22
N ALA A 576 42.88 -53.74 19.16
CA ALA A 576 44.34 -53.55 19.14
C ALA A 576 44.80 -52.16 19.63
N THR A 577 43.91 -51.32 20.15
CA THR A 577 44.20 -49.95 20.60
C THR A 577 43.93 -49.79 22.10
N GLN A 578 44.58 -48.81 22.74
CA GLN A 578 44.35 -48.54 24.15
C GLN A 578 42.92 -48.03 24.36
N LYS A 579 42.21 -48.62 25.34
CA LYS A 579 40.82 -48.26 25.69
C LYS A 579 40.74 -46.92 26.42
N GLU A 580 41.80 -46.54 27.13
CA GLU A 580 41.92 -45.26 27.80
C GLU A 580 43.31 -44.68 27.54
N VAL A 581 43.40 -43.38 27.33
CA VAL A 581 44.66 -42.68 27.10
C VAL A 581 44.81 -41.54 28.11
N GLN A 582 45.85 -41.61 28.93
CA GLN A 582 46.20 -40.48 29.79
C GLN A 582 46.79 -39.36 28.92
N THR A 583 46.15 -38.19 28.94
CA THR A 583 46.59 -37.00 28.19
C THR A 583 47.01 -35.88 29.13
N ARG A 584 47.76 -34.91 28.60
CA ARG A 584 48.13 -33.65 29.24
C ARG A 584 47.90 -32.49 28.29
N CYS A 585 47.62 -31.31 28.85
CA CYS A 585 47.48 -30.10 28.06
C CYS A 585 48.78 -29.81 27.30
N GLY A 586 48.74 -29.77 25.97
CA GLY A 586 49.89 -29.50 25.11
C GLY A 586 50.42 -28.06 25.20
N ASN A 587 49.68 -27.14 25.84
CA ASN A 587 50.12 -25.76 26.05
C ASN A 587 50.87 -25.57 27.39
N CYS A 588 50.36 -26.11 28.49
CA CYS A 588 50.97 -25.92 29.82
C CYS A 588 51.63 -27.16 30.41
N GLY A 589 51.35 -28.35 29.87
CA GLY A 589 51.86 -29.63 30.38
C GLY A 589 51.25 -30.09 31.71
N THR A 590 50.63 -29.20 32.48
CA THR A 590 50.21 -29.43 33.87
C THR A 590 48.87 -30.14 34.00
N GLU A 591 47.84 -29.70 33.28
CA GLU A 591 46.52 -30.31 33.39
C GLU A 591 46.52 -31.68 32.73
N LYS A 592 46.23 -32.72 33.52
CA LYS A 592 46.09 -34.10 33.07
C LYS A 592 44.62 -34.45 32.87
N TYR A 593 44.33 -35.18 31.81
CA TYR A 593 42.97 -35.63 31.49
C TYR A 593 43.00 -37.09 31.01
N LEU A 594 42.19 -37.96 31.63
CA LEU A 594 42.04 -39.35 31.21
C LEU A 594 40.97 -39.43 30.11
N ASP A 595 41.38 -39.73 28.89
CA ASP A 595 40.46 -39.91 27.78
C ASP A 595 39.93 -41.35 27.75
N ARG A 596 38.70 -41.53 28.26
CA ARG A 596 38.00 -42.82 28.35
C ARG A 596 37.37 -43.29 27.03
N LYS A 597 37.35 -42.42 26.01
CA LYS A 597 36.82 -42.73 24.68
C LYS A 597 37.80 -42.26 23.60
N PRO A 598 39.04 -42.77 23.62
CA PRO A 598 40.06 -42.35 22.69
C PRO A 598 39.64 -42.71 21.26
N ARG A 599 39.83 -41.77 20.34
CA ARG A 599 39.57 -41.99 18.91
C ARG A 599 40.88 -42.31 18.21
N TRP A 600 40.86 -43.35 17.39
CA TRP A 600 42.03 -43.87 16.69
C TRP A 600 41.78 -43.90 15.19
N THR A 601 42.80 -43.57 14.41
CA THR A 601 42.74 -43.71 12.94
C THR A 601 42.69 -45.18 12.53
N ALA A 602 42.05 -45.45 11.39
CA ALA A 602 41.95 -46.80 10.82
C ALA A 602 43.32 -47.32 10.31
N GLU A 603 44.25 -46.43 9.96
CA GLU A 603 45.60 -46.79 9.50
C GLU A 603 46.39 -47.64 10.52
N THR A 604 47.37 -48.38 10.00
CA THR A 604 48.29 -49.22 10.77
C THR A 604 49.72 -48.75 10.50
N PRO A 605 50.50 -48.32 11.52
CA PRO A 605 50.11 -48.21 12.94
C PRO A 605 49.07 -47.11 13.18
N SER A 606 48.14 -47.36 14.10
CA SER A 606 47.04 -46.44 14.42
C SER A 606 47.54 -45.22 15.19
N ARG A 607 46.94 -44.06 14.91
CA ARG A 607 47.29 -42.78 15.54
C ARG A 607 46.13 -42.27 16.38
N TYR A 608 46.44 -41.78 17.57
CA TYR A 608 45.50 -41.16 18.48
C TYR A 608 45.08 -39.78 17.98
N VAL A 609 43.77 -39.54 17.89
CA VAL A 609 43.23 -38.26 17.44
C VAL A 609 43.19 -37.26 18.59
N ILE A 610 44.04 -36.25 18.52
CA ILE A 610 44.23 -35.26 19.59
C ILE A 610 42.91 -34.49 19.86
N PRO A 611 42.32 -34.60 21.06
CA PRO A 611 41.15 -33.80 21.42
C PRO A 611 41.54 -32.36 21.73
N VAL A 612 40.64 -31.43 21.38
CA VAL A 612 40.77 -30.01 21.73
C VAL A 612 39.74 -29.70 22.81
N ARG A 613 40.19 -29.18 23.96
CA ARG A 613 39.36 -28.88 25.13
C ARG A 613 39.83 -27.59 25.81
N GLY A 614 39.00 -27.00 26.65
CA GLY A 614 39.43 -25.89 27.51
C GLY A 614 40.38 -26.38 28.60
N CYS A 615 41.45 -25.64 28.85
CA CYS A 615 42.40 -25.93 29.94
C CYS A 615 42.07 -25.07 31.17
N ARG A 616 41.81 -25.70 32.31
CA ARG A 616 41.54 -25.03 33.60
C ARG A 616 42.79 -24.35 34.17
N VAL A 617 43.98 -24.87 33.85
CA VAL A 617 45.26 -24.33 34.37
C VAL A 617 45.69 -23.09 33.58
N CYS A 618 45.76 -23.15 32.24
CA CYS A 618 46.20 -22.00 31.43
C CYS A 618 45.07 -21.12 30.92
N LYS A 619 43.82 -21.39 31.32
CA LYS A 619 42.59 -20.64 30.97
C LYS A 619 42.30 -20.48 29.47
N LYS A 620 43.06 -21.13 28.59
CA LYS A 620 42.81 -21.12 27.14
C LYS A 620 41.60 -22.01 26.82
N ARG A 621 40.65 -21.46 26.05
CA ARG A 621 39.40 -22.13 25.65
C ARG A 621 39.62 -23.34 24.73
N PHE A 622 40.73 -23.35 23.98
CA PHE A 622 41.08 -24.40 23.02
C PHE A 622 42.55 -24.80 23.18
N CYS A 623 42.80 -25.90 23.89
CA CYS A 623 44.09 -26.54 24.02
C CYS A 623 44.04 -27.96 23.46
N SER A 624 45.09 -28.35 22.75
CA SER A 624 45.33 -29.73 22.31
C SER A 624 45.75 -30.57 23.52
N PHE A 625 45.06 -31.66 23.82
CA PHE A 625 45.44 -32.58 24.89
C PHE A 625 46.18 -33.77 24.30
N VAL A 626 47.50 -33.78 24.42
CA VAL A 626 48.38 -34.79 23.85
C VAL A 626 48.58 -35.95 24.84
N PRO A 627 48.82 -37.18 24.39
CA PRO A 627 49.13 -38.30 25.29
C PRO A 627 50.32 -38.00 26.21
N ALA A 628 50.23 -38.48 27.45
CA ALA A 628 51.34 -38.41 28.41
C ALA A 628 52.44 -39.42 28.05
N ASP A 629 52.06 -40.57 27.48
CA ASP A 629 52.98 -41.53 26.87
C ASP A 629 53.43 -41.06 25.49
N THR A 630 54.72 -40.76 25.34
CA THR A 630 55.32 -40.26 24.11
C THR A 630 55.45 -41.33 23.02
N LYS A 631 55.24 -42.62 23.35
CA LYS A 631 55.23 -43.72 22.38
C LYS A 631 53.94 -43.76 21.55
N ILE A 632 52.89 -43.06 21.99
CA ILE A 632 51.60 -43.01 21.28
C ILE A 632 51.70 -42.02 20.12
N ALA A 633 51.69 -42.52 18.88
CA ALA A 633 51.61 -41.68 17.69
C ALA A 633 50.29 -40.90 17.66
N THR A 634 50.34 -39.62 17.25
CA THR A 634 49.17 -38.72 17.29
C THR A 634 48.87 -38.09 15.94
N ILE A 635 47.62 -37.64 15.77
CA ILE A 635 47.18 -36.86 14.61
C ILE A 635 46.16 -35.81 15.02
N SER A 636 46.21 -34.62 14.41
CA SER A 636 45.24 -33.56 14.68
C SER A 636 44.00 -33.70 13.79
N LYS A 637 42.85 -33.17 14.24
CA LYS A 637 41.65 -33.04 13.40
C LYS A 637 41.93 -32.25 12.12
N ALA A 638 42.76 -31.21 12.17
CA ALA A 638 43.11 -30.41 11.02
C ALA A 638 43.89 -31.22 9.97
N SER A 639 44.80 -32.09 10.43
CA SER A 639 45.55 -33.00 9.57
C SER A 639 44.66 -34.05 8.91
N LEU A 640 43.65 -34.57 9.63
CA LEU A 640 42.65 -35.49 9.05
C LEU A 640 41.78 -34.80 8.01
N SER A 641 41.30 -33.59 8.29
CA SER A 641 40.57 -32.77 7.31
C SER A 641 41.41 -32.43 6.08
N LYS A 642 42.72 -32.21 6.25
CA LYS A 642 43.66 -32.02 5.14
C LYS A 642 43.81 -33.31 4.33
N LYS A 643 44.07 -34.45 4.98
CA LYS A 643 44.16 -35.77 4.33
C LYS A 643 42.90 -36.09 3.51
N TRP A 644 41.71 -35.81 4.05
CA TRP A 644 40.45 -35.97 3.34
C TRP A 644 40.33 -35.06 2.10
N ARG A 645 40.77 -33.80 2.21
CA ARG A 645 40.79 -32.85 1.09
C ARG A 645 41.77 -33.28 0.01
N ASP A 646 42.95 -33.75 0.40
CA ASP A 646 43.99 -34.21 -0.52
C ASP A 646 43.51 -35.44 -1.30
N LEU A 647 42.75 -36.35 -0.67
CA LEU A 647 42.08 -37.47 -1.37
C LEU A 647 41.09 -36.96 -2.43
N LYS A 648 40.22 -36.00 -2.07
CA LYS A 648 39.25 -35.42 -3.01
C LYS A 648 39.92 -34.71 -4.18
N GLN A 649 40.99 -33.96 -3.92
CA GLN A 649 41.77 -33.28 -4.97
C GLN A 649 42.47 -34.28 -5.91
N ALA A 650 42.84 -35.47 -5.42
CA ALA A 650 43.35 -36.56 -6.22
C ALA A 650 42.26 -37.34 -6.98
N GLY A 651 41.01 -36.85 -7.01
CA GLY A 651 39.88 -37.51 -7.67
C GLY A 651 39.31 -38.71 -6.90
N ILE A 652 39.55 -38.77 -5.58
CA ILE A 652 39.10 -39.86 -4.72
C ILE A 652 38.13 -39.29 -3.68
N ASP A 653 36.83 -39.52 -3.84
CA ASP A 653 35.86 -39.27 -2.76
C ASP A 653 35.65 -40.57 -1.95
N PRO A 654 36.14 -40.69 -0.71
CA PRO A 654 36.00 -41.93 0.05
C PRO A 654 34.53 -42.35 0.30
N ILE A 655 33.57 -41.43 0.12
CA ILE A 655 32.13 -41.71 0.20
C ILE A 655 31.67 -42.67 -0.90
N ASP A 656 32.31 -42.64 -2.07
CA ASP A 656 31.95 -43.47 -3.22
C ASP A 656 32.38 -44.95 -3.04
N TYR A 657 33.05 -45.27 -1.93
CA TYR A 657 33.56 -46.61 -1.63
C TYR A 657 32.93 -47.15 -0.35
N PRO A 658 32.51 -48.43 -0.31
CA PRO A 658 32.08 -49.04 0.94
C PRO A 658 33.22 -49.00 1.96
N ARG A 659 32.90 -48.62 3.21
CA ARG A 659 33.88 -48.57 4.31
C ARG A 659 34.38 -49.98 4.60
N ARG A 660 35.64 -50.25 4.22
CA ARG A 660 36.34 -51.50 4.53
C ARG A 660 37.51 -51.21 5.48
N PRO A 661 37.48 -51.70 6.73
CA PRO A 661 38.52 -51.48 7.75
C PRO A 661 39.95 -51.79 7.29
N GLU A 662 40.09 -52.75 6.38
CA GLU A 662 41.31 -53.24 5.76
C GLU A 662 41.87 -52.32 4.67
N ILE A 663 41.09 -51.37 4.17
CA ILE A 663 41.52 -50.42 3.15
C ILE A 663 42.13 -49.19 3.83
N LEU A 664 43.46 -49.11 3.78
CA LEU A 664 44.22 -48.00 4.33
C LEU A 664 44.47 -46.92 3.27
N TRP A 665 43.96 -45.72 3.49
CA TRP A 665 44.23 -44.56 2.62
C TRP A 665 45.64 -44.01 2.91
N SER A 666 46.68 -44.52 2.23
CA SER A 666 48.05 -43.98 2.27
C SER A 666 48.62 -43.71 0.87
N HIS A 667 49.59 -42.80 0.76
CA HIS A 667 49.99 -42.16 -0.51
C HIS A 667 50.78 -43.11 -1.45
N LYS A 668 50.45 -43.06 -2.75
CA LYS A 668 51.06 -43.75 -3.92
C LYS A 668 51.01 -45.29 -3.99
N SER A 669 51.30 -46.07 -2.95
CA SER A 669 51.33 -47.55 -3.08
C SER A 669 49.94 -48.20 -3.18
N HIS A 670 48.88 -47.53 -2.70
CA HIS A 670 47.52 -48.07 -2.69
C HIS A 670 46.73 -47.85 -3.98
N LEU A 671 47.23 -47.03 -4.92
CA LEU A 671 46.66 -46.92 -6.27
C LEU A 671 46.74 -48.25 -7.03
N THR A 672 47.77 -49.05 -6.77
CA THR A 672 47.98 -50.36 -7.41
C THR A 672 47.00 -51.41 -6.87
N LYS A 673 46.82 -51.47 -5.54
CA LYS A 673 45.87 -52.38 -4.88
C LYS A 673 44.41 -52.02 -5.18
N ARG A 674 44.14 -50.74 -5.49
CA ARG A 674 42.84 -50.25 -5.95
C ARG A 674 42.47 -50.72 -7.36
N LYS A 675 43.43 -50.75 -8.30
CA LYS A 675 43.19 -51.31 -9.65
C LYS A 675 42.85 -52.80 -9.60
N GLU A 676 43.44 -53.53 -8.66
CA GLU A 676 43.10 -54.95 -8.42
C GLU A 676 41.67 -55.10 -7.86
N LEU A 677 41.28 -54.26 -6.92
CA LEU A 677 39.93 -54.30 -6.31
C LEU A 677 38.83 -53.79 -7.25
N GLU A 678 39.13 -52.84 -8.14
CA GLU A 678 38.22 -52.40 -9.21
C GLU A 678 37.97 -53.56 -10.20
N ARG A 679 39.00 -54.33 -10.56
CA ARG A 679 38.83 -55.57 -11.35
C ARG A 679 37.98 -56.62 -10.63
N GLU A 680 38.17 -56.79 -9.32
CA GLU A 680 37.42 -57.77 -8.54
C GLU A 680 35.93 -57.40 -8.42
N ARG A 681 35.62 -56.10 -8.25
CA ARG A 681 34.25 -55.57 -8.29
C ARG A 681 33.59 -55.80 -9.65
N ASP A 682 34.31 -55.49 -10.74
CA ASP A 682 33.75 -55.61 -12.09
C ASP A 682 33.50 -57.09 -12.45
N LEU A 683 34.30 -58.03 -11.93
CA LEU A 683 34.06 -59.49 -12.03
C LEU A 683 32.81 -59.93 -11.24
N ILE A 684 32.57 -59.37 -10.06
CA ILE A 684 31.37 -59.67 -9.25
C ILE A 684 30.11 -59.15 -9.94
N LEU A 685 30.14 -57.91 -10.45
CA LEU A 685 29.02 -57.32 -11.17
C LEU A 685 28.69 -58.09 -12.45
N ALA A 686 29.70 -58.51 -13.22
CA ALA A 686 29.49 -59.35 -14.41
C ALA A 686 28.90 -60.74 -14.09
N SER A 687 29.25 -61.31 -12.93
CA SER A 687 28.69 -62.57 -12.40
C SER A 687 27.23 -62.42 -11.98
N GLU A 688 26.86 -61.30 -11.34
CA GLU A 688 25.48 -61.01 -10.95
C GLU A 688 24.59 -60.68 -12.16
N GLU A 689 25.12 -59.96 -13.15
CA GLU A 689 24.42 -59.63 -14.40
C GLU A 689 24.17 -60.88 -15.25
N SER A 690 25.13 -61.82 -15.31
CA SER A 690 24.93 -63.13 -15.94
C SER A 690 23.86 -63.98 -15.23
N LYS A 691 23.76 -63.90 -13.90
CA LYS A 691 22.70 -64.58 -13.14
C LYS A 691 21.33 -63.97 -13.39
N LEU A 692 21.22 -62.66 -13.50
CA LEU A 692 19.98 -61.94 -13.81
C LEU A 692 19.48 -62.25 -15.23
N LEU A 693 20.38 -62.31 -16.22
CA LEU A 693 20.03 -62.67 -17.60
C LEU A 693 19.58 -64.13 -17.76
N SER A 694 20.01 -65.02 -16.86
CA SER A 694 19.59 -66.43 -16.86
C SER A 694 18.18 -66.68 -16.30
N GLN A 695 17.51 -65.65 -15.76
CA GLN A 695 16.21 -65.76 -15.08
C GLN A 695 15.02 -65.10 -15.82
N GLU A 696 15.15 -64.71 -17.09
CA GLU A 696 14.00 -64.17 -17.83
C GLU A 696 12.91 -65.25 -18.10
N PRO A 697 11.63 -65.01 -17.76
CA PRO A 697 10.55 -65.94 -18.03
C PRO A 697 10.12 -65.91 -19.51
N LYS A 698 9.98 -67.11 -20.10
CA LYS A 698 9.48 -67.34 -21.47
C LYS A 698 8.16 -66.58 -21.72
N LYS A 699 8.20 -65.61 -22.64
CA LYS A 699 7.04 -64.83 -23.11
C LYS A 699 5.95 -65.74 -23.68
N ARG A 700 4.75 -65.69 -23.07
CA ARG A 700 3.51 -66.23 -23.65
C ARG A 700 3.04 -65.33 -24.79
N ASN A 701 2.96 -65.89 -25.99
CA ASN A 701 2.27 -65.31 -27.14
C ASN A 701 0.78 -65.14 -26.83
N PHE A 702 0.26 -63.92 -26.95
CA PHE A 702 -1.17 -63.69 -27.09
C PHE A 702 -1.46 -62.92 -28.38
N ASN A 703 -1.96 -63.69 -29.36
CA ASN A 703 -2.62 -63.21 -30.57
C ASN A 703 -3.98 -62.60 -30.17
N SER A 704 -4.28 -61.37 -30.61
CA SER A 704 -5.67 -61.00 -30.85
C SER A 704 -5.78 -59.98 -31.99
N LYS A 705 -6.30 -60.46 -33.11
CA LYS A 705 -6.89 -59.70 -34.21
C LYS A 705 -7.99 -58.79 -33.68
N ARG A 706 -8.04 -57.53 -34.13
CA ARG A 706 -9.29 -56.77 -34.23
C ARG A 706 -9.42 -56.17 -35.62
N ARG A 707 -10.47 -56.63 -36.31
CA ARG A 707 -10.95 -56.18 -37.62
C ARG A 707 -11.60 -54.80 -37.49
N LEU A 708 -11.43 -54.00 -38.55
CA LEU A 708 -12.14 -52.77 -38.84
C LEU A 708 -13.41 -53.03 -39.67
N LYS A 709 -14.36 -52.10 -39.53
CA LYS A 709 -15.52 -51.71 -40.36
C LYS A 709 -16.92 -52.23 -39.95
N PRO A 710 -17.98 -51.47 -40.27
CA PRO A 710 -18.14 -50.00 -40.32
C PRO A 710 -18.84 -49.45 -39.06
#